data_AF-A0A496XQ20-F1
#
_entry.id   AF-A0A496XQ20-F1
#
_cell.length_a   1.000
_cell.length_b   1.000
_cell.length_c   1.000
_cell.angle_alpha   90.00
_cell.angle_beta   90.00
_cell.angle_gamma   90.00
#
_symmetry.space_group_name_H-M   'P 1'
#
loop_
_entity.id
_entity.type
_entity.pdbx_description
1 polymer ?
#
loop_
_entity_poly.entity_id
_entity_poly.type
_entity_poly.pdbx_seq_one_letter_code
_entity_poly.pdbx_strand_id
1 'polypeptide(L)'
;MIFFTFSSYSQDELPKSLKPGFHTKMFNKWDVVLQTPGDLISGISKGEPLVDYLFNTLFSYDGTIGLPQINVGTPTPISVGLLLGVQRIVVDNRQLDNSYSVLDTFKIGVNTSFYYSSHGVSVGAAPYVYFEIMDIRQVRPDKFKLIDPIEYNFNKFKKMVKKEEDYTPSIRKMAEENEIYFNFLPQYKKSPGSYARFGKILNPLISVFRLPLKHTRIKKLAKDEIISFSITGGVTFSACFGTTGNCNKNAPKEYKWSDIIAPLAQIDVFLEGKYQITIMREDTGNSNDNFARVRVSKVKTVGVGFAVGSARKNLSEQSKEVDGFIVWRTLGGILQIRPFSIDGEFTYSKFLNQTYRFNLNTEKGRNAYDKAVLGRFSLADRYSRDDKGDIVRNRPHAPVQRLLTREEKRKTYRQKSGIDLFLVKFWKNKVIQTSIIKEIRHQNSDEEITRFESLVLNEHQMEVFFGTHMENRSHQFFIRIDEKKFNKKKRPKDSLIVNVKVSRYDKFMSSKEYMEYIREFEDNLGYPGIFPLPPRNNKGRYDKLNLGEGRFNYKMSFNWEHIKKLVEYPESKMWSALAKAFNAEGLGWETKKGRAKNIMKRLATYVGTLPLSMAGEKFPKKDDILVANIKHERWKKLKKHLKTGAKKFNEKLAMFFNSGDYGPEMIKLLRVVFPKIKVPYAGTAKSKLFNNNKELIFGDYARFLPPKSEENIALIKEFELGPKKKGIKLSKLKVDALGKLYLKISFNLEETPEKVFFNLGKNDLFVDLKQRSIETVVINNTSRLFKRNLFKKGKNNILFKIANKKHPLYPLAKKIDLSQRLFSRKYELNVSASKDGVNFGNYETSVFSVYPTQSEKFLDGYIELLQKDEGLCLGKAASELILLLGNRKYLVCPENAEKRSDGTCKKGMVPYGHFSNRSLKDNLKRRNKWIMKNCPKLGSQKFTEMIIKSENICRGKTALQIIDMIGDAPFYVCASNSPRLKNGFCVSGMMPYPWFSNRPLIKNIKARNGWILQTCGGRIP
;
A
#
# COMPACT_ATOMS: atom_id res chain seq x y z
N MET A 1 26.45 9.07 -6.43
CA MET A 1 25.34 9.71 -7.19
C MET A 1 24.06 9.44 -6.41
N ILE A 2 23.72 10.32 -5.47
CA ILE A 2 22.59 10.13 -4.55
C ILE A 2 21.33 10.63 -5.25
N PHE A 3 20.42 9.71 -5.56
CA PHE A 3 19.06 10.04 -6.00
C PHE A 3 18.30 10.62 -4.81
N PHE A 4 18.06 11.93 -4.80
CA PHE A 4 17.00 12.50 -3.97
C PHE A 4 15.64 12.06 -4.54
N THR A 5 15.17 10.89 -4.13
CA THR A 5 13.75 10.59 -4.16
C THR A 5 13.10 11.33 -2.99
N PHE A 6 12.35 12.40 -3.27
CA PHE A 6 11.39 12.91 -2.31
C PHE A 6 10.33 11.82 -2.08
N SER A 7 10.54 10.96 -1.08
CA SER A 7 9.46 10.23 -0.45
C SER A 7 8.60 11.25 0.29
N SER A 8 7.32 11.29 -0.05
CA SER A 8 6.33 12.10 0.65
C SER A 8 6.14 11.52 2.04
N TYR A 9 6.93 11.98 3.02
CA TYR A 9 6.60 11.82 4.43
C TYR A 9 5.36 12.68 4.72
N SER A 10 4.35 12.08 5.35
CA SER A 10 3.22 12.85 5.86
C SER A 10 3.69 13.68 7.06
N GLN A 11 3.18 14.91 7.24
CA GLN A 11 3.52 15.81 8.36
C GLN A 11 3.30 15.18 9.75
N ASP A 12 2.62 14.03 9.84
CA ASP A 12 2.27 13.34 11.09
C ASP A 12 3.24 12.21 11.48
N GLU A 13 4.20 11.85 10.63
CA GLU A 13 5.24 10.84 10.93
C GLU A 13 6.42 11.41 11.74
N LEU A 14 6.40 12.71 12.03
CA LEU A 14 7.36 13.35 12.90
C LEU A 14 7.09 12.98 14.38
N PRO A 15 8.12 12.58 15.16
CA PRO A 15 8.04 12.47 16.62
C PRO A 15 7.38 13.71 17.24
N LYS A 16 6.72 13.58 18.40
CA LYS A 16 6.02 14.71 19.07
C LYS A 16 6.87 15.99 19.18
N SER A 17 8.19 15.88 19.26
CA SER A 17 9.15 16.99 19.31
C SER A 17 9.40 17.72 17.98
N LEU A 18 8.84 17.23 16.87
CA LEU A 18 9.06 17.73 15.51
C LEU A 18 7.75 18.15 14.81
N LYS A 19 6.60 18.12 15.51
CA LYS A 19 5.37 18.74 15.00
C LYS A 19 5.49 20.27 15.09
N PRO A 20 5.19 21.04 14.02
CA PRO A 20 5.11 22.49 14.11
C PRO A 20 3.93 22.83 15.02
N GLY A 21 4.24 23.35 16.21
CA GLY A 21 3.22 23.65 17.21
C GLY A 21 3.73 23.77 18.65
N PHE A 22 4.98 23.37 18.97
CA PHE A 22 5.44 23.45 20.37
C PHE A 22 6.67 24.31 20.68
N HIS A 23 7.40 24.83 19.70
CA HIS A 23 8.41 25.88 19.94
C HIS A 23 8.58 26.82 18.74
N THR A 24 7.49 27.47 18.34
CA THR A 24 7.61 28.81 17.74
C THR A 24 7.02 29.78 18.75
N LYS A 25 7.87 30.42 19.56
CA LYS A 25 7.46 31.66 20.24
C LYS A 25 7.24 32.70 19.14
N MET A 26 6.03 32.72 18.56
CA MET A 26 5.55 33.92 17.88
C MET A 26 5.27 34.93 18.98
N PHE A 27 5.96 36.07 18.91
CA PHE A 27 5.74 37.20 19.79
C PHE A 27 4.29 37.69 19.67
N ASN A 28 3.55 37.64 20.77
CA ASN A 28 2.24 38.28 20.92
C ASN A 28 2.44 39.78 21.16
N LYS A 29 2.27 40.61 20.12
CA LYS A 29 1.82 42.02 20.23
C LYS A 29 0.98 42.36 19.00
N TRP A 30 -0.31 42.06 19.08
CA TRP A 30 -1.28 42.26 18.00
C TRP A 30 -1.94 43.65 18.01
N ASP A 31 -1.72 44.46 19.05
CA ASP A 31 -2.42 45.74 19.22
C ASP A 31 -1.80 46.90 18.41
N VAL A 32 -0.67 46.67 17.72
CA VAL A 32 0.05 47.72 16.96
C VAL A 32 -0.16 47.59 15.44
N VAL A 33 -0.77 46.49 14.95
CA VAL A 33 -0.91 46.20 13.50
C VAL A 33 -2.27 46.64 12.93
N LEU A 34 -3.24 47.00 13.78
CA LEU A 34 -4.58 47.40 13.35
C LEU A 34 -4.77 48.91 13.12
N GLN A 35 -3.70 49.71 13.11
CA GLN A 35 -3.77 51.09 12.63
C GLN A 35 -3.37 51.15 11.14
N THR A 36 -4.37 51.45 10.33
CA THR A 36 -4.43 51.86 8.92
C THR A 36 -3.12 51.92 8.10
N PRO A 37 -3.01 51.24 6.93
CA PRO A 37 -1.89 51.40 5.98
C PRO A 37 -1.77 52.81 5.37
N GLY A 38 -2.82 53.64 5.44
CA GLY A 38 -2.85 54.98 4.86
C GLY A 38 -1.99 56.02 5.59
N ASP A 39 -1.80 55.87 6.90
CA ASP A 39 -1.11 56.87 7.73
C ASP A 39 0.41 56.63 7.83
N LEU A 40 0.89 55.42 7.51
CA LEU A 40 2.32 55.09 7.50
C LEU A 40 3.08 55.71 6.32
N ILE A 41 2.37 56.09 5.23
CA ILE A 41 2.98 56.66 4.02
C ILE A 41 2.99 58.19 4.05
N SER A 42 2.03 58.84 4.73
CA SER A 42 2.06 60.30 4.95
C SER A 42 3.22 60.72 5.87
N GLY A 43 3.73 59.77 6.68
CA GLY A 43 4.93 59.89 7.50
C GLY A 43 6.27 59.71 6.78
N ILE A 44 6.31 59.54 5.44
CA ILE A 44 7.55 59.67 4.65
C ILE A 44 7.96 61.15 4.67
N SER A 45 8.41 61.61 5.83
CA SER A 45 9.23 62.79 5.97
C SER A 45 10.52 62.56 5.17
N LYS A 46 11.02 63.63 4.57
CA LYS A 46 12.10 63.67 3.56
C LYS A 46 13.47 63.08 3.99
N GLY A 47 13.57 62.35 5.11
CA GLY A 47 14.83 61.95 5.74
C GLY A 47 15.12 60.46 5.87
N GLU A 48 14.15 59.54 5.75
CA GLU A 48 14.42 58.10 5.93
C GLU A 48 14.63 57.40 4.56
N PRO A 49 15.77 56.72 4.33
CA PRO A 49 15.97 55.94 3.11
C PRO A 49 14.84 54.92 2.94
N LEU A 50 14.29 54.80 1.73
CA LEU A 50 13.25 53.81 1.38
C LEU A 50 13.62 52.39 1.84
N VAL A 51 14.92 52.07 1.88
CA VAL A 51 15.45 50.81 2.41
C VAL A 51 15.16 50.68 3.91
N ASP A 52 15.49 51.67 4.74
CA ASP A 52 15.24 51.58 6.19
C ASP A 52 13.75 51.46 6.53
N TYR A 53 12.88 52.19 5.83
CA TYR A 53 11.43 52.06 5.99
C TYR A 53 10.90 50.69 5.58
N LEU A 54 11.29 50.20 4.39
CA LEU A 54 10.89 48.86 3.92
C LEU A 54 11.38 47.77 4.87
N PHE A 55 12.59 47.89 5.42
CA PHE A 55 13.15 46.86 6.30
C PHE A 55 12.58 46.92 7.73
N ASN A 56 12.34 48.11 8.29
CA ASN A 56 11.80 48.26 9.65
C ASN A 56 10.32 47.87 9.78
N THR A 57 9.51 48.11 8.74
CA THR A 57 8.05 47.92 8.79
C THR A 57 7.60 46.52 8.30
N LEU A 58 8.45 45.80 7.56
CA LEU A 58 8.03 44.57 6.83
C LEU A 58 8.61 43.26 7.35
N PHE A 59 9.36 43.28 8.46
CA PHE A 59 9.99 42.09 9.04
C PHE A 59 8.99 40.95 9.38
N SER A 60 7.71 41.28 9.58
CA SER A 60 6.64 40.31 9.88
C SER A 60 5.60 40.15 8.78
N TYR A 61 5.76 40.80 7.62
CA TYR A 61 4.73 40.86 6.58
C TYR A 61 5.09 40.02 5.35
N ASP A 62 4.44 38.87 5.18
CA ASP A 62 4.43 38.12 3.92
C ASP A 62 3.20 38.58 3.11
N GLY A 63 3.33 39.72 2.42
CA GLY A 63 2.22 40.30 1.66
C GLY A 63 2.65 41.37 0.65
N THR A 64 1.69 41.83 -0.14
CA THR A 64 1.87 42.89 -1.14
C THR A 64 1.50 44.22 -0.52
N ILE A 65 2.44 45.16 -0.43
CA ILE A 65 2.12 46.54 -0.04
C ILE A 65 1.61 47.25 -1.28
N GLY A 66 0.36 47.67 -1.27
CA GLY A 66 -0.16 48.57 -2.30
C GLY A 66 0.46 49.96 -2.14
N LEU A 67 1.13 50.46 -3.18
CA LEU A 67 1.33 51.90 -3.31
C LEU A 67 -0.02 52.56 -3.64
N PRO A 68 -0.29 53.78 -3.13
CA PRO A 68 -1.52 54.51 -3.44
C PRO A 68 -1.70 54.60 -4.95
N GLN A 69 -2.96 54.48 -5.41
CA GLN A 69 -3.30 54.52 -6.83
C GLN A 69 -2.76 55.81 -7.44
N ILE A 70 -1.90 55.68 -8.46
CA ILE A 70 -1.42 56.85 -9.20
C ILE A 70 -2.50 57.15 -10.24
N ASN A 71 -3.33 58.16 -9.98
CA ASN A 71 -4.30 58.67 -10.93
C ASN A 71 -3.57 59.50 -12.00
N VAL A 72 -3.21 58.88 -13.12
CA VAL A 72 -2.49 59.53 -14.23
C VAL A 72 -3.44 60.29 -15.19
N GLY A 73 -4.53 60.87 -14.68
CA GLY A 73 -5.52 61.58 -15.50
C GLY A 73 -6.32 60.70 -16.48
N THR A 74 -6.24 59.37 -16.36
CA THR A 74 -7.00 58.39 -17.15
C THR A 74 -8.01 57.65 -16.28
N PRO A 75 -9.14 57.15 -16.83
CA PRO A 75 -10.17 56.41 -16.07
C PRO A 75 -9.69 55.05 -15.51
N THR A 76 -8.46 54.64 -15.81
CA THR A 76 -7.86 53.37 -15.36
C THR A 76 -6.89 53.58 -14.19
N PRO A 77 -7.23 53.15 -12.96
CA PRO A 77 -6.29 53.20 -11.84
C PRO A 77 -5.12 52.22 -12.07
N ILE A 78 -3.90 52.70 -11.80
CA ILE A 78 -2.69 51.88 -11.78
C ILE A 78 -2.35 51.60 -10.32
N SER A 79 -2.27 50.32 -9.95
CA SER A 79 -1.75 49.89 -8.65
C SER A 79 -0.36 49.28 -8.82
N VAL A 80 0.56 49.61 -7.92
CA VAL A 80 1.90 49.04 -7.89
C VAL A 80 2.09 48.40 -6.51
N GLY A 81 2.20 47.08 -6.49
CA GLY A 81 2.45 46.29 -5.31
C GLY A 81 3.94 45.99 -5.16
N LEU A 82 4.52 46.23 -3.99
CA LEU A 82 5.85 45.71 -3.62
C LEU A 82 5.68 44.47 -2.76
N LEU A 83 6.41 43.40 -3.09
CA LEU A 83 6.42 42.15 -2.35
C LEU A 83 7.83 41.92 -1.79
N LEU A 84 7.95 41.77 -0.48
CA LEU A 84 9.20 41.49 0.23
C LEU A 84 8.95 40.36 1.23
N GLY A 85 9.87 39.41 1.34
CA GLY A 85 9.74 38.31 2.30
C GLY A 85 11.07 37.64 2.62
N VAL A 86 11.32 37.37 3.90
CA VAL A 86 12.46 36.60 4.41
C VAL A 86 11.92 35.43 5.21
N GLN A 87 12.38 34.21 4.92
CA GLN A 87 11.91 33.01 5.63
C GLN A 87 13.07 32.06 5.91
N ARG A 88 13.08 31.42 7.08
CA ARG A 88 13.94 30.26 7.38
C ARG A 88 13.09 29.04 7.68
N ILE A 89 13.41 27.92 7.06
CA ILE A 89 12.84 26.61 7.36
C ILE A 89 13.98 25.68 7.76
N VAL A 90 13.80 24.95 8.87
CA VAL A 90 14.75 23.94 9.33
C VAL A 90 14.06 22.58 9.26
N VAL A 91 14.67 21.62 8.55
CA VAL A 91 14.20 20.25 8.45
C VAL A 91 15.19 19.34 9.16
N ASP A 92 14.70 18.53 10.11
CA ASP A 92 15.51 17.57 10.86
C ASP A 92 15.70 16.28 10.03
N ASN A 93 16.93 16.04 9.56
CA ASN A 93 17.30 14.83 8.83
C ASN A 93 18.16 13.88 9.69
N ARG A 94 18.18 14.02 11.02
CA ARG A 94 19.12 13.27 11.87
C ARG A 94 19.04 11.76 11.70
N GLN A 95 17.87 11.23 11.33
CA GLN A 95 17.66 9.81 11.08
C GLN A 95 18.25 9.30 9.76
N LEU A 96 18.49 10.18 8.78
CA LEU A 96 19.00 9.81 7.46
C LEU A 96 20.51 10.00 7.36
N ASP A 97 21.01 11.13 7.87
CA ASP A 97 22.42 11.54 7.67
C ASP A 97 23.02 12.28 8.88
N ASN A 98 22.36 12.23 10.04
CA ASN A 98 22.76 12.94 11.25
C ASN A 98 22.99 14.46 11.01
N SER A 99 22.10 15.10 10.26
CA SER A 99 22.18 16.53 9.95
C SER A 99 20.82 17.25 9.96
N TYR A 100 20.83 18.56 9.81
CA TYR A 100 19.69 19.43 9.59
C TYR A 100 19.80 20.10 8.22
N SER A 101 18.75 20.08 7.40
CA SER A 101 18.65 20.99 6.25
C SER A 101 18.17 22.35 6.76
N VAL A 102 18.93 23.41 6.51
CA VAL A 102 18.48 24.78 6.72
C VAL A 102 18.25 25.45 5.38
N LEU A 103 17.07 26.03 5.23
CA LEU A 103 16.57 26.67 4.02
C LEU A 103 16.29 28.14 4.35
N ASP A 104 17.12 29.04 3.84
CA ASP A 104 16.91 30.49 3.95
C ASP A 104 16.40 31.04 2.62
N THR A 105 15.24 31.69 2.63
CA THR A 105 14.59 32.26 1.45
C THR A 105 14.49 33.78 1.58
N PHE A 106 14.80 34.49 0.51
CA PHE A 106 14.55 35.92 0.35
C PHE A 106 13.79 36.15 -0.95
N LYS A 107 12.75 36.96 -0.90
CA LYS A 107 11.92 37.29 -2.06
C LYS A 107 11.71 38.78 -2.13
N ILE A 108 11.88 39.35 -3.30
CA ILE A 108 11.55 40.74 -3.63
C ILE A 108 10.81 40.77 -4.96
N GLY A 109 9.79 41.59 -5.11
CA GLY A 109 9.06 41.70 -6.36
C GLY A 109 8.23 42.95 -6.49
N VAL A 110 7.86 43.23 -7.73
CA VAL A 110 6.92 44.28 -8.10
C VAL A 110 5.76 43.62 -8.83
N ASN A 111 4.55 44.02 -8.48
CA ASN A 111 3.31 43.55 -9.09
C ASN A 111 2.47 44.76 -9.48
N THR A 112 2.48 45.09 -10.76
CA THR A 112 1.69 46.21 -11.27
C THR A 112 0.35 45.70 -11.76
N SER A 113 -0.69 46.52 -11.69
CA SER A 113 -1.98 46.11 -12.19
C SER A 113 -2.80 47.28 -12.73
N PHE A 114 -3.45 47.04 -13.87
CA PHE A 114 -4.21 48.02 -14.64
C PHE A 114 -5.63 47.46 -14.83
N TYR A 115 -6.65 48.21 -14.42
CA TYR A 115 -8.05 47.76 -14.55
C TYR A 115 -8.93 48.83 -15.17
N TYR A 116 -9.90 48.36 -15.94
CA TYR A 116 -11.07 49.10 -16.35
C TYR A 116 -12.30 48.37 -15.81
N SER A 117 -13.15 49.07 -15.06
CA SER A 117 -14.36 48.52 -14.49
C SER A 117 -15.55 49.37 -14.92
N SER A 118 -16.58 48.74 -15.48
CA SER A 118 -17.85 49.36 -15.88
C SER A 118 -18.99 48.39 -15.57
N HIS A 119 -20.07 48.89 -14.96
CA HIS A 119 -21.30 48.16 -14.57
C HIS A 119 -21.32 46.65 -14.86
N GLY A 120 -20.87 45.86 -13.89
CA GLY A 120 -20.96 44.40 -13.97
C GLY A 120 -19.82 43.70 -14.72
N VAL A 121 -18.89 44.44 -15.32
CA VAL A 121 -17.74 43.90 -16.07
C VAL A 121 -16.46 44.62 -15.64
N SER A 122 -15.44 43.84 -15.30
CA SER A 122 -14.10 44.35 -15.02
C SER A 122 -13.10 43.59 -15.87
N VAL A 123 -12.18 44.32 -16.51
CA VAL A 123 -11.10 43.77 -17.30
C VAL A 123 -9.79 44.40 -16.87
N GLY A 124 -8.72 43.63 -16.85
CA GLY A 124 -7.42 44.20 -16.56
C GLY A 124 -6.24 43.28 -16.79
N ALA A 125 -5.06 43.86 -16.64
CA ALA A 125 -3.78 43.20 -16.81
C ALA A 125 -2.94 43.40 -15.55
N ALA A 126 -2.30 42.35 -15.09
CA ALA A 126 -1.39 42.39 -13.95
C ALA A 126 -0.03 41.79 -14.34
N PRO A 127 0.91 42.60 -14.86
CA PRO A 127 2.29 42.18 -15.00
C PRO A 127 3.01 42.19 -13.65
N TYR A 128 3.78 41.14 -13.41
CA TYR A 128 4.57 40.97 -12.20
C TYR A 128 5.97 40.50 -12.53
N VAL A 129 6.92 40.87 -11.67
CA VAL A 129 8.28 40.33 -11.66
C VAL A 129 8.71 40.18 -10.22
N TYR A 130 9.21 39.01 -9.85
CA TYR A 130 9.80 38.74 -8.55
C TYR A 130 11.13 38.01 -8.71
N PHE A 131 12.06 38.40 -7.85
CA PHE A 131 13.35 37.79 -7.64
C PHE A 131 13.33 37.03 -6.31
N GLU A 132 13.81 35.79 -6.34
CA GLU A 132 13.82 34.88 -5.20
C GLU A 132 15.22 34.30 -5.06
N ILE A 133 15.80 34.38 -3.85
CA ILE A 133 17.03 33.71 -3.45
C ILE A 133 16.65 32.63 -2.43
N MET A 134 17.30 31.48 -2.53
CA MET A 134 17.11 30.33 -1.67
C MET A 134 18.47 29.69 -1.39
N ASP A 135 18.93 29.74 -0.14
CA ASP A 135 20.16 29.11 0.35
C ASP A 135 19.81 27.83 1.12
N ILE A 136 20.27 26.68 0.62
CA ILE A 136 20.04 25.35 1.21
C ILE A 136 21.37 24.77 1.68
N ARG A 137 21.49 24.54 2.98
CA ARG A 137 22.70 23.99 3.60
C ARG A 137 22.38 22.80 4.51
N GLN A 138 23.25 21.79 4.47
CA GLN A 138 23.25 20.72 5.47
C GLN A 138 24.13 21.16 6.65
N VAL A 139 23.60 21.08 7.86
CA VAL A 139 24.30 21.50 9.08
C VAL A 139 24.27 20.36 10.08
N ARG A 140 25.44 19.95 10.57
CA ARG A 140 25.55 18.93 11.61
C ARG A 140 25.03 19.46 12.96
N PRO A 141 24.55 18.61 13.88
CA PRO A 141 23.97 19.03 15.14
C PRO A 141 24.87 19.91 16.02
N ASP A 142 26.18 19.64 16.03
CA ASP A 142 27.20 20.44 16.71
C ASP A 142 27.31 21.86 16.16
N LYS A 143 27.13 22.01 14.84
CA LYS A 143 27.17 23.30 14.14
C LYS A 143 25.83 24.01 14.08
N PHE A 144 24.72 23.33 14.40
CA PHE A 144 23.38 23.91 14.35
C PHE A 144 23.23 25.09 15.33
N LYS A 145 23.86 25.00 16.52
CA LYS A 145 23.89 26.09 17.51
C LYS A 145 24.63 27.34 17.04
N LEU A 146 25.48 27.21 16.02
CA LEU A 146 26.28 28.28 15.43
C LEU A 146 25.57 28.98 14.27
N ILE A 147 24.35 28.56 13.92
CA ILE A 147 23.59 29.22 12.88
C ILE A 147 22.99 30.49 13.45
N ASP A 148 23.53 31.63 13.01
CA ASP A 148 23.03 32.95 13.37
C ASP A 148 21.51 33.06 13.17
N PRO A 149 20.73 33.53 14.17
CA PRO A 149 19.32 33.83 14.02
C PRO A 149 19.07 34.75 12.81
N ILE A 150 17.86 34.71 12.23
CA ILE A 150 17.51 35.58 11.10
C ILE A 150 17.70 37.06 11.49
N GLU A 151 17.30 37.42 12.71
CA GLU A 151 17.47 38.76 13.29
C GLU A 151 18.93 39.21 13.30
N TYR A 152 19.88 38.32 13.55
CA TYR A 152 21.30 38.66 13.51
C TYR A 152 21.77 38.99 12.09
N ASN A 153 21.42 38.16 11.11
CA ASN A 153 21.74 38.41 9.70
C ASN A 153 21.08 39.68 9.18
N PHE A 154 19.86 39.97 9.67
CA PHE A 154 19.14 41.19 9.39
C PHE A 154 19.82 42.43 9.98
N ASN A 155 20.20 42.39 11.26
CA ASN A 155 20.94 43.48 11.90
C ASN A 155 22.29 43.72 11.24
N LYS A 156 22.96 42.65 10.80
CA LYS A 156 24.19 42.72 10.00
C LYS A 156 23.95 43.36 8.62
N PHE A 157 22.86 43.00 7.95
CA PHE A 157 22.42 43.64 6.70
C PHE A 157 22.18 45.14 6.90
N LYS A 158 21.40 45.52 7.91
CA LYS A 158 21.09 46.92 8.25
C LYS A 158 22.35 47.73 8.53
N LYS A 159 23.30 47.17 9.29
CA LYS A 159 24.61 47.79 9.54
C LYS A 159 25.45 47.93 8.26
N MET A 160 25.39 46.96 7.34
CA MET A 160 26.10 47.02 6.05
C MET A 160 25.51 48.08 5.12
N VAL A 161 24.18 48.16 5.02
CA VAL A 161 23.49 49.20 4.24
C VAL A 161 23.88 50.58 4.74
N LYS A 162 23.76 50.82 6.06
CA LYS A 162 24.13 52.10 6.67
C LYS A 162 25.59 52.48 6.40
N LYS A 163 26.52 51.52 6.51
CA LYS A 163 27.95 51.73 6.21
C LYS A 163 28.23 51.98 4.71
N GLU A 164 27.44 51.42 3.79
CA GLU A 164 27.55 51.67 2.34
C GLU A 164 26.89 53.00 1.91
N GLU A 165 25.94 53.52 2.69
CA GLU A 165 25.39 54.86 2.50
C GLU A 165 26.42 55.94 2.89
N ASP A 166 27.15 55.71 3.99
CA ASP A 166 28.24 56.59 4.43
C ASP A 166 29.44 56.61 3.45
N TYR A 167 29.53 55.63 2.54
CA TYR A 167 30.60 55.53 1.53
C TYR A 167 30.08 56.00 0.16
N THR A 168 30.33 57.26 -0.20
CA THR A 168 30.05 57.81 -1.55
C THR A 168 31.28 57.63 -2.46
N PRO A 169 31.33 56.62 -3.36
CA PRO A 169 32.43 56.50 -4.31
C PRO A 169 32.38 57.61 -5.36
N SER A 170 33.52 57.93 -5.98
CA SER A 170 33.60 58.92 -7.04
C SER A 170 32.71 58.55 -8.25
N ILE A 171 32.15 59.58 -8.90
CA ILE A 171 31.20 59.49 -10.04
C ILE A 171 31.70 58.55 -11.15
N ARG A 172 33.02 58.45 -11.34
CA ARG A 172 33.67 57.62 -12.38
C ARG A 172 33.52 56.10 -12.13
N LYS A 173 33.61 55.63 -10.87
CA LYS A 173 33.38 54.22 -10.51
C LYS A 173 31.90 53.81 -10.63
N MET A 174 31.00 54.75 -10.33
CA MET A 174 29.55 54.52 -10.49
C MET A 174 29.16 54.33 -11.96
N ALA A 175 29.83 55.02 -12.89
CA ALA A 175 29.60 54.87 -14.32
C ALA A 175 30.03 53.47 -14.84
N GLU A 176 31.19 52.97 -14.42
CA GLU A 176 31.70 51.63 -14.80
C GLU A 176 30.85 50.49 -14.24
N GLU A 177 30.36 50.60 -12.99
CA GLU A 177 29.45 49.59 -12.43
C GLU A 177 28.08 49.62 -13.12
N ASN A 178 27.57 50.81 -13.48
CA ASN A 178 26.29 50.96 -14.17
C ASN A 178 26.26 50.29 -15.55
N GLU A 179 27.36 50.28 -16.32
CA GLU A 179 27.43 49.56 -17.61
C GLU A 179 27.14 48.06 -17.50
N ILE A 180 27.46 47.44 -16.35
CA ILE A 180 27.21 46.01 -16.10
C ILE A 180 25.71 45.73 -15.91
N TYR A 181 24.98 46.67 -15.31
CA TYR A 181 23.57 46.54 -14.94
C TYR A 181 22.60 47.19 -15.95
N PHE A 182 23.09 48.05 -16.83
CA PHE A 182 22.32 48.76 -17.88
C PHE A 182 21.58 47.81 -18.85
N ASN A 183 22.00 46.55 -18.93
CA ASN A 183 21.38 45.53 -19.78
C ASN A 183 20.13 44.86 -19.17
N PHE A 184 19.74 45.19 -17.93
CA PHE A 184 18.65 44.51 -17.22
C PHE A 184 17.41 45.37 -16.93
N LEU A 185 17.41 46.67 -17.27
CA LEU A 185 16.30 47.59 -16.97
C LEU A 185 15.89 48.42 -18.20
N PRO A 186 14.58 48.72 -18.40
CA PRO A 186 14.11 49.53 -19.52
C PRO A 186 14.68 50.96 -19.44
N GLN A 187 15.16 51.46 -20.57
CA GLN A 187 15.82 52.75 -20.68
C GLN A 187 14.83 53.92 -20.55
N TYR A 188 14.76 54.56 -19.38
CA TYR A 188 14.10 55.85 -19.23
C TYR A 188 15.13 56.98 -19.09
N LYS A 189 15.14 57.91 -20.06
CA LYS A 189 15.94 59.14 -20.04
C LYS A 189 15.44 60.08 -18.93
N LYS A 190 15.97 59.98 -17.70
CA LYS A 190 16.16 61.10 -16.75
C LYS A 190 16.90 60.68 -15.46
N SER A 191 17.95 61.45 -15.14
CA SER A 191 18.86 61.47 -13.98
C SER A 191 19.65 60.19 -13.58
N PRO A 192 20.99 60.16 -13.73
CA PRO A 192 21.87 59.07 -13.27
C PRO A 192 21.84 58.80 -11.75
N GLY A 193 21.48 59.80 -10.94
CA GLY A 193 21.52 59.72 -9.47
C GLY A 193 20.51 58.73 -8.85
N SER A 194 19.41 58.44 -9.56
CA SER A 194 18.38 57.50 -9.11
C SER A 194 18.70 56.03 -9.47
N TYR A 195 19.49 55.82 -10.53
CA TYR A 195 19.87 54.49 -11.02
C TYR A 195 21.01 53.84 -10.22
N ALA A 196 21.87 54.65 -9.59
CA ALA A 196 22.98 54.16 -8.76
C ALA A 196 22.54 53.47 -7.45
N ARG A 197 21.27 53.59 -7.03
CA ARG A 197 20.80 53.04 -5.75
C ARG A 197 20.38 51.56 -5.83
N PHE A 198 19.95 51.07 -6.99
CA PHE A 198 19.52 49.66 -7.13
C PHE A 198 20.69 48.67 -7.20
N GLY A 199 21.83 49.06 -7.79
CA GLY A 199 23.04 48.24 -7.79
C GLY A 199 23.58 47.99 -6.37
N LYS A 200 23.45 48.98 -5.48
CA LYS A 200 23.84 48.87 -4.07
C LYS A 200 22.93 47.98 -3.25
N ILE A 201 21.62 47.87 -3.54
CA ILE A 201 20.69 46.94 -2.85
C ILE A 201 21.12 45.48 -3.03
N LEU A 202 21.73 45.14 -4.16
CA LEU A 202 22.22 43.79 -4.43
C LEU A 202 23.45 43.43 -3.59
N ASN A 203 24.32 44.38 -3.24
CA ASN A 203 25.55 44.10 -2.48
C ASN A 203 25.32 43.46 -1.11
N PRO A 204 24.45 44.01 -0.23
CA PRO A 204 24.18 43.41 1.06
C PRO A 204 23.35 42.12 0.90
N LEU A 205 22.52 41.98 -0.16
CA LEU A 205 21.84 40.70 -0.46
C LEU A 205 22.86 39.62 -0.83
N ILE A 206 23.81 39.95 -1.70
CA ILE A 206 24.89 39.05 -2.10
C ILE A 206 25.80 38.70 -0.92
N SER A 207 26.05 39.64 -0.01
CA SER A 207 26.89 39.45 1.18
C SER A 207 26.21 38.54 2.21
N VAL A 208 24.95 38.81 2.54
CA VAL A 208 24.19 38.07 3.56
C VAL A 208 23.82 36.67 3.08
N PHE A 209 23.35 36.54 1.84
CA PHE A 209 23.00 35.24 1.26
C PHE A 209 24.18 34.54 0.57
N ARG A 210 25.41 35.06 0.72
CA ARG A 210 26.65 34.48 0.19
C ARG A 210 26.57 34.10 -1.30
N LEU A 211 25.84 34.87 -2.11
CA LEU A 211 25.56 34.51 -3.50
C LEU A 211 26.89 34.32 -4.29
N PRO A 212 27.11 33.16 -4.91
CA PRO A 212 28.40 32.80 -5.50
C PRO A 212 28.49 33.29 -6.95
N LEU A 213 28.17 34.57 -7.20
CA LEU A 213 28.12 35.20 -8.53
C LEU A 213 29.51 35.38 -9.19
N LYS A 214 30.58 34.94 -8.51
CA LYS A 214 31.95 34.81 -9.03
C LYS A 214 32.59 33.56 -8.45
N HIS A 215 33.51 32.95 -9.18
CA HIS A 215 34.23 31.72 -8.79
C HIS A 215 35.02 31.91 -7.49
N THR A 216 35.50 33.13 -7.19
CA THR A 216 36.17 33.43 -5.91
C THR A 216 35.21 33.36 -4.73
N ARG A 217 33.93 33.68 -4.93
CA ARG A 217 32.91 33.66 -3.87
C ARG A 217 32.34 32.28 -3.61
N ILE A 218 32.47 31.32 -4.53
CA ILE A 218 32.01 29.95 -4.29
C ILE A 218 32.74 29.29 -3.10
N LYS A 219 33.97 29.73 -2.80
CA LYS A 219 34.74 29.25 -1.64
C LYS A 219 34.07 29.57 -0.30
N LYS A 220 33.17 30.56 -0.28
CA LYS A 220 32.36 30.93 0.89
C LYS A 220 31.21 29.95 1.14
N LEU A 221 30.89 29.11 0.16
CA LEU A 221 29.92 28.03 0.32
C LEU A 221 30.57 26.85 0.99
N ALA A 222 29.87 26.22 1.93
CA ALA A 222 30.25 24.91 2.44
C ALA A 222 30.20 23.87 1.31
N LYS A 223 30.91 22.76 1.52
CA LYS A 223 30.85 21.60 0.64
C LYS A 223 29.41 21.06 0.62
N ASP A 224 28.91 20.72 -0.57
CA ASP A 224 27.53 20.30 -0.85
C ASP A 224 26.43 21.32 -0.49
N GLU A 225 26.78 22.57 -0.18
CA GLU A 225 25.82 23.67 -0.04
C GLU A 225 25.25 24.04 -1.42
N ILE A 226 23.94 24.27 -1.46
CA ILE A 226 23.19 24.58 -2.67
C ILE A 226 22.58 25.96 -2.53
N ILE A 227 22.98 26.88 -3.40
CA ILE A 227 22.33 28.18 -3.54
C ILE A 227 21.55 28.21 -4.83
N SER A 228 20.28 28.60 -4.75
CA SER A 228 19.43 28.81 -5.89
C SER A 228 18.89 30.23 -5.89
N PHE A 229 18.91 30.88 -7.03
CA PHE A 229 18.20 32.14 -7.22
C PHE A 229 17.40 32.09 -8.51
N SER A 230 16.29 32.80 -8.54
CA SER A 230 15.38 32.80 -9.68
C SER A 230 14.74 34.16 -9.90
N ILE A 231 14.50 34.46 -11.16
CA ILE A 231 13.64 35.56 -11.59
C ILE A 231 12.41 34.90 -12.16
N THR A 232 11.24 35.28 -11.65
CA THR A 232 9.95 34.86 -12.18
C THR A 232 9.20 36.11 -12.59
N GLY A 233 8.65 36.10 -13.80
CA GLY A 233 7.90 37.22 -14.32
C GLY A 233 6.78 36.72 -15.20
N GLY A 234 5.71 37.50 -15.29
CA GLY A 234 4.55 37.10 -16.05
C GLY A 234 3.56 38.24 -16.21
N VAL A 235 2.53 37.96 -17.01
CA VAL A 235 1.38 38.83 -17.17
C VAL A 235 0.13 37.98 -17.07
N THR A 236 -0.84 38.48 -16.32
CA THR A 236 -2.18 37.88 -16.23
C THR A 236 -3.17 38.88 -16.78
N PHE A 237 -3.96 38.46 -17.77
CA PHE A 237 -5.13 39.19 -18.23
C PHE A 237 -6.36 38.55 -17.59
N SER A 238 -7.15 39.36 -16.91
CA SER A 238 -8.34 38.91 -16.20
C SER A 238 -9.54 39.66 -16.72
N ALA A 239 -10.62 38.92 -16.97
CA ALA A 239 -11.94 39.47 -17.23
C ALA A 239 -12.91 38.86 -16.22
N CYS A 240 -13.75 39.67 -15.61
CA CYS A 240 -14.78 39.21 -14.70
C CYS A 240 -16.12 39.86 -14.97
N PHE A 241 -17.15 39.08 -14.69
CA PHE A 241 -18.54 39.44 -14.88
C PHE A 241 -19.23 39.21 -13.54
N GLY A 242 -19.83 40.25 -12.96
CA GLY A 242 -20.47 40.21 -11.65
C GLY A 242 -20.58 41.58 -10.99
N THR A 243 -21.24 41.63 -9.85
CA THR A 243 -21.58 42.89 -9.15
C THR A 243 -20.38 43.58 -8.48
N THR A 244 -19.17 43.02 -8.57
CA THR A 244 -17.96 43.55 -7.93
C THR A 244 -16.89 43.95 -8.96
N GLY A 245 -16.25 45.09 -8.73
CA GLY A 245 -15.40 45.75 -9.71
C GLY A 245 -13.93 45.30 -9.76
N ASN A 246 -13.48 44.43 -8.85
CA ASN A 246 -12.05 44.07 -8.76
C ASN A 246 -11.74 42.63 -9.19
N CYS A 247 -11.17 42.50 -10.39
CA CYS A 247 -10.77 41.24 -11.00
C CYS A 247 -9.41 40.69 -10.56
N ASN A 248 -8.60 41.48 -9.86
CA ASN A 248 -7.23 41.08 -9.59
C ASN A 248 -7.14 40.18 -8.35
N LYS A 249 -6.51 39.02 -8.51
CA LYS A 249 -6.07 38.21 -7.36
C LYS A 249 -4.93 38.85 -6.58
N ASN A 250 -4.20 39.76 -7.22
CA ASN A 250 -3.00 40.39 -6.67
C ASN A 250 -3.17 41.87 -6.31
N ALA A 251 -4.32 42.49 -6.58
CA ALA A 251 -4.52 43.89 -6.21
C ALA A 251 -4.75 43.95 -4.70
N PRO A 252 -4.26 45.01 -4.03
CA PRO A 252 -4.72 45.35 -2.69
C PRO A 252 -6.24 45.48 -2.73
N LYS A 253 -6.96 44.64 -1.98
CA LYS A 253 -8.42 44.71 -1.89
C LYS A 253 -8.78 45.70 -0.77
N GLU A 254 -9.40 46.82 -1.13
CA GLU A 254 -10.26 47.55 -0.19
C GLU A 254 -11.57 46.76 -0.08
N TYR A 255 -11.75 46.02 1.01
CA TYR A 255 -12.94 45.19 1.19
C TYR A 255 -14.16 46.07 1.49
N LYS A 256 -15.11 46.15 0.55
CA LYS A 256 -16.45 46.66 0.84
C LYS A 256 -17.37 45.49 1.16
N TRP A 257 -18.35 45.69 2.05
CA TRP A 257 -19.36 44.66 2.38
C TRP A 257 -20.11 44.13 1.15
N SER A 258 -20.23 44.96 0.10
CA SER A 258 -20.79 44.58 -1.20
C SER A 258 -19.98 43.49 -1.93
N ASP A 259 -18.70 43.32 -1.61
CA ASP A 259 -17.81 42.33 -2.24
C ASP A 259 -18.00 40.91 -1.70
N ILE A 260 -18.71 40.76 -0.58
CA ILE A 260 -18.95 39.47 0.12
C ILE A 260 -20.10 38.68 -0.55
N ILE A 261 -20.99 39.33 -1.31
CA ILE A 261 -22.23 38.73 -1.84
C ILE A 261 -22.32 38.96 -3.35
N ALA A 262 -21.31 38.53 -4.10
CA ALA A 262 -21.28 38.73 -5.55
C ALA A 262 -21.02 37.44 -6.32
N PRO A 263 -21.95 36.99 -7.17
CA PRO A 263 -21.64 35.94 -8.13
C PRO A 263 -20.64 36.52 -9.14
N LEU A 264 -19.43 35.97 -9.18
CA LEU A 264 -18.41 36.35 -10.14
C LEU A 264 -18.15 35.19 -11.10
N ALA A 265 -18.21 35.45 -12.39
CA ALA A 265 -17.54 34.62 -13.38
C ALA A 265 -16.23 35.32 -13.75
N GLN A 266 -15.09 34.64 -13.56
CA GLN A 266 -13.76 35.14 -13.89
C GLN A 266 -13.11 34.25 -14.94
N ILE A 267 -12.44 34.86 -15.90
CA ILE A 267 -11.56 34.19 -16.85
C ILE A 267 -10.20 34.86 -16.74
N ASP A 268 -9.16 34.06 -16.52
CA ASP A 268 -7.78 34.51 -16.46
C ASP A 268 -6.97 33.86 -17.57
N VAL A 269 -6.31 34.66 -18.40
CA VAL A 269 -5.30 34.18 -19.33
C VAL A 269 -3.95 34.63 -18.80
N PHE A 270 -3.04 33.70 -18.54
CA PHE A 270 -1.74 34.04 -17.97
C PHE A 270 -0.58 33.46 -18.77
N LEU A 271 0.49 34.25 -18.84
CA LEU A 271 1.81 33.86 -19.32
C LEU A 271 2.81 34.09 -18.20
N GLU A 272 3.46 33.03 -17.75
CA GLU A 272 4.45 33.06 -16.68
C GLU A 272 5.76 32.45 -17.19
N GLY A 273 6.87 33.09 -16.84
CA GLY A 273 8.22 32.62 -17.07
C GLY A 273 8.99 32.56 -15.75
N LYS A 274 9.65 31.44 -15.48
CA LYS A 274 10.61 31.30 -14.37
C LYS A 274 11.98 30.94 -14.93
N TYR A 275 12.98 31.73 -14.58
CA TYR A 275 14.37 31.49 -14.87
C TYR A 275 15.12 31.29 -13.55
N GLN A 276 15.65 30.10 -13.32
CA GLN A 276 16.27 29.71 -12.06
C GLN A 276 17.67 29.16 -12.32
N ILE A 277 18.64 29.63 -11.53
CA ILE A 277 20.00 29.10 -11.48
C ILE A 277 20.18 28.47 -10.12
N THR A 278 20.60 27.21 -10.10
CA THR A 278 20.97 26.47 -8.89
C THR A 278 22.45 26.12 -8.97
N ILE A 279 23.22 26.51 -7.97
CA ILE A 279 24.66 26.32 -7.86
C ILE A 279 24.92 25.44 -6.65
N MET A 280 25.78 24.44 -6.83
CA MET A 280 26.23 23.55 -5.77
C MET A 280 27.75 23.46 -5.81
N ARG A 281 28.40 23.67 -4.66
CA ARG A 281 29.83 23.38 -4.51
C ARG A 281 29.99 21.88 -4.30
N GLU A 282 30.71 21.18 -5.18
CA GLU A 282 30.90 19.74 -5.03
C GLU A 282 31.88 19.41 -3.89
N ASP A 283 31.56 18.41 -3.07
CA ASP A 283 32.58 17.72 -2.29
C ASP A 283 33.23 16.61 -3.12
N THR A 284 34.50 16.79 -3.47
CA THR A 284 35.30 15.80 -4.19
C THR A 284 36.14 14.92 -3.26
N GLY A 285 36.12 15.17 -1.93
CA GLY A 285 37.03 14.54 -0.97
C GLY A 285 38.48 15.04 -1.05
N ASN A 286 38.91 15.58 -2.18
CA ASN A 286 40.22 16.18 -2.39
C ASN A 286 40.16 17.70 -2.22
N SER A 287 40.95 18.26 -1.29
CA SER A 287 40.97 19.70 -1.00
C SER A 287 41.41 20.56 -2.19
N ASN A 288 42.17 19.98 -3.13
CA ASN A 288 42.69 20.68 -4.30
C ASN A 288 41.71 20.72 -5.48
N ASP A 289 40.65 19.91 -5.42
CA ASP A 289 39.66 19.82 -6.48
C ASP A 289 38.52 20.82 -6.22
N ASN A 290 38.48 21.89 -7.00
CA ASN A 290 37.46 22.92 -6.87
C ASN A 290 36.45 22.83 -8.03
N PHE A 291 35.38 22.08 -7.81
CA PHE A 291 34.32 21.90 -8.78
C PHE A 291 33.00 22.52 -8.32
N ALA A 292 32.26 23.03 -9.30
CA ALA A 292 30.92 23.57 -9.10
C ALA A 292 29.93 22.92 -10.06
N ARG A 293 28.74 22.55 -9.59
CA ARG A 293 27.61 22.25 -10.49
C ARG A 293 26.72 23.46 -10.60
N VAL A 294 26.42 23.86 -11.83
CA VAL A 294 25.41 24.88 -12.10
C VAL A 294 24.32 24.27 -12.95
N ARG A 295 23.10 24.32 -12.44
CA ARG A 295 21.88 23.95 -13.15
C ARG A 295 21.10 25.20 -13.50
N VAL A 296 20.77 25.34 -14.79
CA VAL A 296 19.81 26.34 -15.27
C VAL A 296 18.48 25.67 -15.54
N SER A 297 17.42 26.27 -15.02
CA SER A 297 16.04 25.82 -15.14
C SER A 297 15.22 26.96 -15.73
N LYS A 298 14.69 26.75 -16.94
CA LYS A 298 13.77 27.67 -17.61
C LYS A 298 12.39 27.05 -17.64
N VAL A 299 11.39 27.75 -17.16
CA VAL A 299 9.99 27.34 -17.22
C VAL A 299 9.22 28.43 -17.94
N LYS A 300 8.42 28.05 -18.94
CA LYS A 300 7.44 28.92 -19.57
C LYS A 300 6.08 28.24 -19.45
N THR A 301 5.15 28.89 -18.77
CA THR A 301 3.78 28.42 -18.57
C THR A 301 2.83 29.38 -19.25
N VAL A 302 1.90 28.85 -20.02
CA VAL A 302 0.74 29.57 -20.54
C VAL A 302 -0.49 28.86 -20.03
N GLY A 303 -1.48 29.59 -19.54
CA GLY A 303 -2.68 28.98 -19.01
C GLY A 303 -3.92 29.84 -19.16
N VAL A 304 -5.05 29.16 -19.05
CA VAL A 304 -6.37 29.76 -18.93
C VAL A 304 -7.02 29.21 -17.65
N GLY A 305 -7.32 30.09 -16.72
CA GLY A 305 -8.18 29.83 -15.57
C GLY A 305 -9.59 30.30 -15.86
N PHE A 306 -10.58 29.58 -15.38
CA PHE A 306 -11.93 30.09 -15.25
C PHE A 306 -12.41 29.82 -13.83
N ALA A 307 -13.14 30.75 -13.25
CA ALA A 307 -13.77 30.59 -11.94
C ALA A 307 -15.21 31.06 -12.06
N VAL A 308 -16.14 30.36 -11.42
CA VAL A 308 -17.53 30.78 -11.26
C VAL A 308 -17.89 30.64 -9.79
N GLY A 309 -18.41 31.69 -9.17
CA GLY A 309 -18.63 31.79 -7.73
C GLY A 309 -17.82 32.94 -7.13
N SER A 310 -17.29 32.79 -5.91
CA SER A 310 -16.29 33.73 -5.40
C SER A 310 -14.95 33.50 -6.11
N ALA A 311 -14.31 34.58 -6.58
CA ALA A 311 -12.97 34.53 -7.15
C ALA A 311 -11.96 33.95 -6.16
N ARG A 312 -11.27 32.87 -6.54
CA ARG A 312 -10.11 32.23 -5.89
C ARG A 312 -9.49 32.93 -4.65
N LYS A 313 -9.49 32.16 -3.55
CA LYS A 313 -8.63 32.18 -2.35
C LYS A 313 -7.25 32.86 -2.47
N ASN A 314 -6.95 33.72 -1.49
CA ASN A 314 -5.81 33.63 -0.55
C ASN A 314 -5.81 34.81 0.43
N LEU A 315 -6.87 34.96 1.23
CA LEU A 315 -6.66 35.48 2.58
C LEU A 315 -6.46 34.28 3.49
N SER A 316 -5.57 34.47 4.44
CA SER A 316 -5.21 33.53 5.48
C SER A 316 -6.42 32.76 6.05
N GLU A 317 -6.13 31.64 6.69
CA GLU A 317 -7.06 30.75 7.42
C GLU A 317 -8.04 31.45 8.40
N GLN A 318 -8.00 32.78 8.53
CA GLN A 318 -8.77 33.57 9.47
C GLN A 318 -9.99 34.30 8.90
N SER A 319 -10.09 34.59 7.59
CA SER A 319 -11.27 35.28 7.02
C SER A 319 -12.11 34.35 6.15
N LYS A 320 -13.17 33.79 6.74
CA LYS A 320 -14.17 32.96 6.05
C LYS A 320 -15.08 33.86 5.22
N GLU A 321 -14.66 34.20 4.02
CA GLU A 321 -15.55 34.80 3.02
C GLU A 321 -16.67 33.80 2.65
N VAL A 322 -17.85 34.32 2.38
CA VAL A 322 -19.03 33.57 1.93
C VAL A 322 -18.97 33.46 0.41
N ASP A 323 -18.84 32.25 -0.12
CA ASP A 323 -18.75 32.00 -1.56
C ASP A 323 -20.07 32.34 -2.32
N GLY A 324 -20.03 32.54 -3.65
CA GLY A 324 -21.17 33.04 -4.44
C GLY A 324 -22.45 32.21 -4.32
N PHE A 325 -23.65 32.79 -4.48
CA PHE A 325 -24.89 32.18 -3.96
C PHE A 325 -25.85 31.60 -5.01
N ILE A 326 -26.42 30.43 -4.73
CA ILE A 326 -27.65 29.93 -5.38
C ILE A 326 -28.84 30.38 -4.53
N VAL A 327 -29.80 31.06 -5.14
CA VAL A 327 -31.09 31.37 -4.52
C VAL A 327 -32.07 30.24 -4.80
N TRP A 328 -32.44 29.46 -3.78
CA TRP A 328 -33.49 28.45 -3.89
C TRP A 328 -34.67 28.84 -2.98
N ARG A 329 -35.89 28.82 -3.52
CA ARG A 329 -37.13 29.03 -2.75
C ARG A 329 -37.59 27.68 -2.20
N THR A 330 -37.48 27.48 -0.89
CA THR A 330 -37.95 26.25 -0.24
C THR A 330 -39.47 26.08 -0.42
N LEU A 331 -39.99 24.86 -0.25
CA LEU A 331 -41.45 24.59 -0.31
C LEU A 331 -42.27 25.46 0.66
N GLY A 332 -41.65 26.04 1.70
CA GLY A 332 -42.25 27.01 2.62
C GLY A 332 -42.01 28.48 2.28
N GLY A 333 -41.55 28.82 1.07
CA GLY A 333 -41.35 30.20 0.62
C GLY A 333 -40.08 30.89 1.11
N ILE A 334 -39.31 30.29 2.03
CA ILE A 334 -38.06 30.85 2.55
C ILE A 334 -36.99 30.80 1.47
N LEU A 335 -36.40 31.96 1.19
CA LEU A 335 -35.31 32.17 0.24
C LEU A 335 -33.98 31.75 0.88
N GLN A 336 -33.35 30.67 0.41
CA GLN A 336 -32.03 30.24 0.89
C GLN A 336 -30.94 30.57 -0.12
N ILE A 337 -29.90 31.28 0.34
CA ILE A 337 -28.72 31.72 -0.41
C ILE A 337 -27.57 30.73 -0.09
N ARG A 338 -27.03 30.01 -1.09
CA ARG A 338 -26.06 28.93 -0.87
C ARG A 338 -24.71 29.14 -1.60
N PRO A 339 -23.58 29.25 -0.87
CA PRO A 339 -22.25 29.44 -1.44
C PRO A 339 -21.77 28.30 -2.34
N PHE A 340 -21.24 28.60 -3.53
CA PHE A 340 -20.53 27.66 -4.40
C PHE A 340 -19.31 28.31 -5.06
N SER A 341 -18.31 27.49 -5.36
CA SER A 341 -17.14 27.86 -6.15
C SER A 341 -16.80 26.74 -7.14
N ILE A 342 -16.52 27.10 -8.39
CA ILE A 342 -15.99 26.18 -9.40
C ILE A 342 -14.81 26.86 -10.07
N ASP A 343 -13.62 26.32 -9.85
CA ASP A 343 -12.40 26.73 -10.54
C ASP A 343 -12.00 25.66 -11.56
N GLY A 344 -11.73 26.07 -12.78
CA GLY A 344 -10.98 25.25 -13.72
C GLY A 344 -9.73 25.96 -14.20
N GLU A 345 -8.72 25.18 -14.54
CA GLU A 345 -7.44 25.69 -15.01
C GLU A 345 -6.86 24.73 -16.03
N PHE A 346 -6.49 25.27 -17.18
CA PHE A 346 -5.76 24.58 -18.23
C PHE A 346 -4.39 25.25 -18.36
N THR A 347 -3.31 24.51 -18.11
CA THR A 347 -1.94 25.02 -18.29
C THR A 347 -1.15 24.17 -19.26
N TYR A 348 -0.30 24.86 -20.01
CA TYR A 348 0.75 24.27 -20.82
C TYR A 348 2.09 24.87 -20.38
N SER A 349 2.98 24.00 -19.88
CA SER A 349 4.29 24.40 -19.40
C SER A 349 5.39 23.72 -20.21
N LYS A 350 6.42 24.48 -20.59
CA LYS A 350 7.68 23.99 -21.14
C LYS A 350 8.76 24.20 -20.09
N PHE A 351 9.46 23.13 -19.72
CA PHE A 351 10.61 23.15 -18.83
C PHE A 351 11.86 22.78 -19.63
N LEU A 352 12.93 23.51 -19.42
CA LEU A 352 14.28 23.17 -19.87
C LEU A 352 15.20 23.23 -18.66
N ASN A 353 15.79 22.09 -18.32
CA ASN A 353 16.78 21.97 -17.28
C ASN A 353 18.11 21.52 -17.91
N GLN A 354 19.16 22.28 -17.72
CA GLN A 354 20.51 21.91 -18.13
C GLN A 354 21.44 21.97 -16.93
N THR A 355 22.25 20.94 -16.74
CA THR A 355 23.22 20.87 -15.63
C THR A 355 24.61 20.76 -16.19
N TYR A 356 25.50 21.63 -15.71
CA TYR A 356 26.91 21.68 -16.07
C TYR A 356 27.76 21.53 -14.80
N ARG A 357 28.95 20.93 -14.95
CA ARG A 357 30.00 20.87 -13.94
C ARG A 357 31.18 21.70 -14.44
N PHE A 358 31.68 22.60 -13.62
CA PHE A 358 32.77 23.51 -13.93
C PHE A 358 34.00 23.11 -13.13
N ASN A 359 35.14 23.00 -13.80
CA ASN A 359 36.44 22.83 -13.16
C ASN A 359 37.06 24.21 -12.89
N LEU A 360 36.95 24.70 -11.65
CA LEU A 360 37.40 26.03 -11.28
C LEU A 360 38.93 26.13 -11.10
N ASN A 361 39.64 25.01 -11.21
CA ASN A 361 41.09 24.99 -11.27
C ASN A 361 41.60 25.49 -12.63
N THR A 362 40.78 25.38 -13.69
CA THR A 362 41.11 25.86 -15.03
C THR A 362 40.58 27.27 -15.28
N GLU A 363 41.32 28.10 -16.01
CA GLU A 363 40.88 29.46 -16.35
C GLU A 363 39.60 29.45 -17.20
N LYS A 364 39.55 28.58 -18.22
CA LYS A 364 38.34 28.39 -19.05
C LYS A 364 37.12 28.01 -18.19
N GLY A 365 37.30 27.14 -17.19
CA GLY A 365 36.23 26.74 -16.28
C GLY A 365 35.77 27.88 -15.36
N ARG A 366 36.70 28.70 -14.85
CA ARG A 366 36.38 29.93 -14.08
C ARG A 366 35.60 30.93 -14.90
N ASN A 367 36.07 31.24 -16.11
CA ASN A 367 35.43 32.20 -17.01
C ASN A 367 34.02 31.75 -17.41
N ALA A 368 33.84 30.46 -17.72
CA ALA A 368 32.52 29.92 -18.03
C ALA A 368 31.59 29.91 -16.81
N TYR A 369 32.10 29.61 -15.61
CA TYR A 369 31.34 29.68 -14.38
C TYR A 369 30.83 31.10 -14.11
N ASP A 370 31.73 32.10 -14.16
CA ASP A 370 31.40 33.51 -13.88
C ASP A 370 30.32 34.05 -14.83
N LYS A 371 30.30 33.59 -16.09
CA LYS A 371 29.21 33.92 -17.02
C LYS A 371 27.94 33.10 -16.76
N ALA A 372 28.06 31.81 -16.45
CA ALA A 372 26.92 30.92 -16.20
C ALA A 372 26.09 31.34 -14.99
N VAL A 373 26.73 31.77 -13.90
CA VAL A 373 26.03 32.27 -12.69
C VAL A 373 25.30 33.60 -12.91
N LEU A 374 25.62 34.33 -13.97
CA LEU A 374 24.87 35.51 -14.42
C LEU A 374 23.83 35.16 -15.50
N GLY A 375 23.62 33.88 -15.75
CA GLY A 375 22.65 33.35 -16.71
C GLY A 375 23.14 33.23 -18.15
N ARG A 376 24.42 33.49 -18.42
CA ARG A 376 25.04 33.42 -19.75
C ARG A 376 25.77 32.08 -19.93
N PHE A 377 25.05 31.07 -20.41
CA PHE A 377 25.55 29.70 -20.56
C PHE A 377 26.26 29.41 -21.89
N SER A 378 26.46 30.39 -22.77
CA SER A 378 27.10 30.19 -24.08
C SER A 378 28.52 29.63 -23.98
N LEU A 379 29.33 30.14 -23.03
CA LEU A 379 30.68 29.63 -22.78
C LEU A 379 30.66 28.23 -22.17
N ALA A 380 29.70 27.96 -21.27
CA ALA A 380 29.54 26.63 -20.68
C ALA A 380 29.21 25.58 -21.74
N ASP A 381 28.30 25.90 -22.67
CA ASP A 381 27.95 25.00 -23.77
C ASP A 381 29.13 24.83 -24.75
N ARG A 382 29.84 25.91 -25.09
CA ARG A 382 31.04 25.85 -25.94
C ARG A 382 32.13 24.98 -25.34
N TYR A 383 32.52 25.20 -24.09
CA TYR A 383 33.60 24.44 -23.44
C TYR A 383 33.18 23.02 -23.03
N SER A 384 31.89 22.71 -23.06
CA SER A 384 31.40 21.35 -22.91
C SER A 384 31.49 20.53 -24.20
N ARG A 385 31.88 21.14 -25.32
CA ARG A 385 32.02 20.49 -26.64
C ARG A 385 33.47 20.46 -27.10
N ASP A 386 33.82 19.47 -27.91
CA ASP A 386 35.10 19.38 -28.59
C ASP A 386 35.13 20.25 -29.85
N ASP A 387 36.24 20.24 -30.58
CA ASP A 387 36.44 21.07 -31.78
C ASP A 387 35.51 20.69 -32.93
N LYS A 388 34.93 19.47 -32.91
CA LYS A 388 33.92 19.01 -33.87
C LYS A 388 32.50 19.42 -33.46
N GLY A 389 32.35 20.02 -32.29
CA GLY A 389 31.07 20.44 -31.73
C GLY A 389 30.34 19.35 -30.96
N ASP A 390 30.96 18.18 -30.77
CA ASP A 390 30.42 17.04 -30.03
C ASP A 390 30.63 17.23 -28.52
N ILE A 391 29.70 16.76 -27.69
CA ILE A 391 29.80 16.94 -26.23
C ILE A 391 30.98 16.10 -25.70
N VAL A 392 31.92 16.75 -24.99
CA VAL A 392 33.10 16.12 -24.40
C VAL A 392 32.69 15.18 -23.28
N ARG A 393 32.86 13.87 -23.50
CA ARG A 393 32.52 12.82 -22.52
C ARG A 393 33.74 12.43 -21.68
N ASN A 394 33.54 12.06 -20.43
CA ASN A 394 34.52 11.38 -19.58
C ASN A 394 35.93 12.00 -19.50
N ARG A 395 36.06 13.33 -19.65
CA ARG A 395 37.33 14.02 -19.40
C ARG A 395 37.30 14.65 -18.02
N PRO A 396 37.83 13.99 -16.96
CA PRO A 396 37.75 14.49 -15.58
C PRO A 396 38.35 15.90 -15.42
N HIS A 397 39.28 16.28 -16.30
CA HIS A 397 39.93 17.59 -16.29
C HIS A 397 39.34 18.61 -17.29
N ALA A 398 38.22 18.29 -17.97
CA ALA A 398 37.59 19.25 -18.87
C ALA A 398 37.19 20.53 -18.12
N PRO A 399 37.37 21.72 -18.73
CA PRO A 399 36.98 22.98 -18.11
C PRO A 399 35.50 23.02 -17.72
N VAL A 400 34.63 22.45 -18.57
CA VAL A 400 33.20 22.30 -18.33
C VAL A 400 32.74 20.93 -18.83
N GLN A 401 31.88 20.26 -18.07
CA GLN A 401 31.18 19.05 -18.49
C GLN A 401 29.68 19.31 -18.46
N ARG A 402 28.97 19.07 -19.55
CA ARG A 402 27.50 19.04 -19.54
C ARG A 402 27.07 17.68 -18.99
N LEU A 403 26.33 17.66 -17.88
CA LEU A 403 25.94 16.42 -17.19
C LEU A 403 24.55 15.92 -17.62
N LEU A 404 23.61 16.85 -17.78
CA LEU A 404 22.21 16.54 -17.99
C LEU A 404 21.55 17.61 -18.87
N THR A 405 20.76 17.15 -19.83
CA THR A 405 19.76 17.97 -20.52
C THR A 405 18.39 17.33 -20.30
N ARG A 406 17.45 18.06 -19.73
CA ARG A 406 16.09 17.60 -19.54
C ARG A 406 15.10 18.63 -20.07
N GLU A 407 14.34 18.23 -21.07
CA GLU A 407 13.19 18.98 -21.58
C GLU A 407 11.91 18.31 -21.11
N GLU A 408 10.96 19.11 -20.65
CA GLU A 408 9.64 18.61 -20.28
C GLU A 408 8.54 19.50 -20.88
N LYS A 409 7.58 18.89 -21.56
CA LYS A 409 6.35 19.55 -22.00
C LYS A 409 5.20 18.99 -21.17
N ARG A 410 4.59 19.84 -20.35
CA ARG A 410 3.52 19.48 -19.42
C ARG A 410 2.21 20.12 -19.85
N LYS A 411 1.13 19.35 -19.84
CA LYS A 411 -0.25 19.85 -19.94
C LYS A 411 -0.97 19.47 -18.66
N THR A 412 -1.58 20.44 -17.98
CA THR A 412 -2.35 20.19 -16.77
C THR A 412 -3.76 20.71 -16.98
N TYR A 413 -4.74 19.87 -16.63
CA TYR A 413 -6.11 20.28 -16.42
C TYR A 413 -6.42 20.09 -14.94
N ARG A 414 -6.76 21.16 -14.25
CA ARG A 414 -7.18 21.16 -12.86
C ARG A 414 -8.61 21.68 -12.79
N GLN A 415 -9.44 21.02 -12.03
CA GLN A 415 -10.77 21.48 -11.70
C GLN A 415 -10.94 21.34 -10.19
N LYS A 416 -11.24 22.43 -9.51
CA LYS A 416 -11.73 22.43 -8.14
C LYS A 416 -13.20 22.84 -8.15
N SER A 417 -13.99 22.22 -7.32
CA SER A 417 -15.35 22.68 -7.05
C SER A 417 -15.61 22.56 -5.56
N GLY A 418 -16.33 23.51 -4.99
CA GLY A 418 -16.76 23.46 -3.62
C GLY A 418 -18.13 24.06 -3.42
N ILE A 419 -18.86 23.55 -2.42
CA ILE A 419 -20.13 24.11 -1.97
C ILE A 419 -20.12 24.15 -0.45
N ASP A 420 -20.48 25.29 0.10
CA ASP A 420 -20.58 25.50 1.54
C ASP A 420 -22.06 25.55 1.95
N LEU A 421 -22.58 24.44 2.44
CA LEU A 421 -23.94 24.32 2.97
C LEU A 421 -23.98 24.69 4.46
N PHE A 422 -23.88 25.97 4.83
CA PHE A 422 -23.93 26.53 6.20
C PHE A 422 -23.02 25.83 7.23
N LEU A 423 -23.33 24.59 7.59
CA LEU A 423 -22.56 23.72 8.47
C LEU A 423 -21.67 22.72 7.73
N VAL A 424 -21.75 22.54 6.42
CA VAL A 424 -20.99 21.51 5.71
C VAL A 424 -20.35 22.07 4.44
N LYS A 425 -19.03 21.98 4.34
CA LYS A 425 -18.24 22.32 3.16
C LYS A 425 -17.90 21.04 2.39
N PHE A 426 -18.25 21.01 1.13
CA PHE A 426 -17.83 19.95 0.20
C PHE A 426 -16.80 20.53 -0.73
N TRP A 427 -15.69 19.83 -0.92
CA TRP A 427 -14.62 20.20 -1.84
C TRP A 427 -14.26 19.01 -2.70
N LYS A 428 -14.06 19.27 -3.98
CA LYS A 428 -13.62 18.27 -4.96
C LYS A 428 -12.49 18.87 -5.76
N ASN A 429 -11.41 18.12 -5.91
CA ASN A 429 -10.23 18.54 -6.63
C ASN A 429 -9.84 17.43 -7.61
N LYS A 430 -9.81 17.77 -8.88
CA LYS A 430 -9.55 16.87 -9.99
C LYS A 430 -8.36 17.42 -10.77
N VAL A 431 -7.33 16.60 -10.95
CA VAL A 431 -6.13 16.98 -11.71
C VAL A 431 -5.83 15.89 -12.73
N ILE A 432 -5.61 16.30 -13.97
CA ILE A 432 -5.04 15.48 -15.03
C ILE A 432 -3.82 16.21 -15.55
N GLN A 433 -2.65 15.69 -15.24
CA GLN A 433 -1.40 16.19 -15.76
C GLN A 433 -0.82 15.15 -16.71
N THR A 434 -0.36 15.59 -17.86
CA THR A 434 0.41 14.77 -18.81
C THR A 434 1.73 15.46 -19.09
N SER A 435 2.81 14.70 -19.18
CA SER A 435 4.16 15.23 -19.31
C SER A 435 4.94 14.38 -20.33
N ILE A 436 5.61 15.05 -21.25
CA ILE A 436 6.58 14.45 -22.17
C ILE A 436 7.94 14.89 -21.68
N ILE A 437 8.75 13.95 -21.21
CA ILE A 437 10.08 14.21 -20.67
C ILE A 437 11.10 13.61 -21.64
N LYS A 438 12.00 14.45 -22.15
CA LYS A 438 13.20 14.02 -22.86
C LYS A 438 14.39 14.30 -21.96
N GLU A 439 15.11 13.24 -21.59
CA GLU A 439 16.25 13.31 -20.70
C GLU A 439 17.48 12.76 -21.43
N ILE A 440 18.53 13.55 -21.57
CA ILE A 440 19.81 13.13 -22.14
C ILE A 440 20.84 13.22 -21.02
N ARG A 441 21.37 12.06 -20.62
CA ARG A 441 22.45 11.96 -19.64
C ARG A 441 23.76 11.85 -20.40
N HIS A 442 24.74 12.66 -20.06
CA HIS A 442 26.02 12.72 -20.80
C HIS A 442 27.18 12.07 -20.03
N GLN A 443 26.91 11.44 -18.87
CA GLN A 443 27.95 10.96 -17.96
C GLN A 443 28.66 9.68 -18.44
N ASN A 444 27.96 8.69 -19.01
CA ASN A 444 28.60 7.42 -19.44
C ASN A 444 28.28 7.04 -20.90
N SER A 445 27.12 7.47 -21.40
CA SER A 445 26.65 7.32 -22.78
C SER A 445 25.54 8.34 -22.99
N ASP A 446 25.35 8.88 -24.21
CA ASP A 446 24.19 9.73 -24.55
C ASP A 446 22.91 8.88 -24.62
N GLU A 447 22.51 8.33 -23.47
CA GLU A 447 21.26 7.63 -23.34
C GLU A 447 20.15 8.68 -23.35
N GLU A 448 19.62 8.95 -24.55
CA GLU A 448 18.38 9.70 -24.68
C GLU A 448 17.24 8.83 -24.19
N ILE A 449 16.60 9.27 -23.12
CA ILE A 449 15.44 8.62 -22.52
C ILE A 449 14.24 9.54 -22.73
N THR A 450 13.33 9.11 -23.61
CA THR A 450 12.02 9.75 -23.75
C THR A 450 10.99 9.00 -22.91
N ARG A 451 10.38 9.70 -21.95
CA ARG A 451 9.32 9.18 -21.09
C ARG A 451 8.04 9.98 -21.27
N PHE A 452 6.93 9.27 -21.18
CA PHE A 452 5.60 9.86 -21.08
C PHE A 452 5.06 9.59 -19.68
N GLU A 453 4.73 10.64 -18.96
CA GLU A 453 4.17 10.56 -17.62
C GLU A 453 2.76 11.14 -17.60
N SER A 454 1.87 10.54 -16.83
CA SER A 454 0.56 11.12 -16.56
C SER A 454 0.21 10.95 -15.10
N LEU A 455 -0.38 11.98 -14.51
CA LEU A 455 -0.92 11.97 -13.16
C LEU A 455 -2.42 12.27 -13.26
N VAL A 456 -3.23 11.37 -12.73
CA VAL A 456 -4.67 11.58 -12.55
C VAL A 456 -4.94 11.56 -11.06
N LEU A 457 -5.36 12.69 -10.50
CA LEU A 457 -5.74 12.85 -9.11
C LEU A 457 -7.23 13.17 -9.04
N ASN A 458 -7.97 12.43 -8.22
CA ASN A 458 -9.31 12.79 -7.81
C ASN A 458 -9.36 12.79 -6.29
N GLU A 459 -9.62 13.96 -5.73
CA GLU A 459 -9.68 14.21 -4.30
C GLU A 459 -11.07 14.77 -3.97
N HIS A 460 -11.61 14.32 -2.85
CA HIS A 460 -12.88 14.74 -2.30
C HIS A 460 -12.68 14.98 -0.81
N GLN A 461 -13.07 16.16 -0.36
CA GLN A 461 -13.02 16.54 1.04
C GLN A 461 -14.41 17.00 1.48
N MET A 462 -14.81 16.58 2.68
CA MET A 462 -16.00 17.09 3.37
C MET A 462 -15.57 17.59 4.74
N GLU A 463 -15.99 18.79 5.09
CA GLU A 463 -15.69 19.43 6.37
C GLU A 463 -16.97 19.97 6.99
N VAL A 464 -17.20 19.75 8.28
CA VAL A 464 -18.38 20.29 8.98
C VAL A 464 -17.94 21.50 9.82
N PHE A 465 -18.58 22.66 9.70
CA PHE A 465 -18.11 23.92 10.29
C PHE A 465 -18.03 23.90 11.82
N PHE A 466 -19.01 23.27 12.48
CA PHE A 466 -19.03 23.08 13.95
C PHE A 466 -18.50 21.71 14.38
N GLY A 467 -18.25 20.82 13.42
CA GLY A 467 -17.71 19.50 13.69
C GLY A 467 -16.24 19.51 13.35
N THR A 468 -15.37 19.03 14.22
CA THR A 468 -14.01 18.67 13.80
C THR A 468 -13.98 17.49 12.79
N HIS A 469 -15.10 17.19 12.10
CA HIS A 469 -15.33 16.14 11.13
C HIS A 469 -14.75 16.57 9.78
N MET A 470 -13.63 15.95 9.42
CA MET A 470 -13.00 16.11 8.13
C MET A 470 -12.85 14.72 7.50
N GLU A 471 -13.53 14.50 6.39
CA GLU A 471 -13.31 13.35 5.52
C GLU A 471 -12.48 13.80 4.32
N ASN A 472 -11.36 13.11 4.05
CA ASN A 472 -10.63 13.24 2.81
C ASN A 472 -10.52 11.87 2.14
N ARG A 473 -10.85 11.83 0.85
CA ARG A 473 -10.69 10.70 -0.04
C ARG A 473 -9.88 11.15 -1.24
N SER A 474 -8.76 10.48 -1.50
CA SER A 474 -7.93 10.75 -2.67
C SER A 474 -7.56 9.47 -3.42
N HIS A 475 -7.70 9.50 -4.74
CA HIS A 475 -7.27 8.46 -5.67
C HIS A 475 -6.34 9.06 -6.70
N GLN A 476 -5.12 8.54 -6.75
CA GLN A 476 -4.05 9.01 -7.60
C GLN A 476 -3.56 7.88 -8.50
N PHE A 477 -3.63 8.06 -9.82
CA PHE A 477 -3.08 7.16 -10.81
C PHE A 477 -1.91 7.85 -11.50
N PHE A 478 -0.69 7.34 -11.27
CA PHE A 478 0.53 7.81 -11.91
C PHE A 478 0.99 6.79 -12.94
N ILE A 479 0.99 7.18 -14.21
CA ILE A 479 1.35 6.36 -15.36
C ILE A 479 2.70 6.83 -15.87
N ARG A 480 3.60 5.90 -16.15
CA ARG A 480 4.91 6.17 -16.76
C ARG A 480 5.18 5.17 -17.87
N ILE A 481 5.54 5.66 -19.05
CA ILE A 481 5.93 4.85 -20.20
C ILE A 481 7.32 5.28 -20.67
N ASP A 482 8.23 4.32 -20.83
CA ASP A 482 9.51 4.51 -21.49
C ASP A 482 9.34 4.21 -22.99
N GLU A 483 9.52 5.22 -23.84
CA GLU A 483 9.21 5.13 -25.27
C GLU A 483 10.03 4.04 -25.97
N LYS A 484 11.35 4.02 -25.74
CA LYS A 484 12.26 3.07 -26.37
C LYS A 484 11.91 1.65 -25.96
N LYS A 485 11.67 1.40 -24.67
CA LYS A 485 11.29 0.06 -24.18
C LYS A 485 9.89 -0.35 -24.67
N PHE A 486 8.93 0.58 -24.72
CA PHE A 486 7.55 0.32 -25.13
C PHE A 486 7.41 0.04 -26.64
N ASN A 487 8.29 0.58 -27.48
CA ASN A 487 8.24 0.36 -28.92
C ASN A 487 8.97 -0.92 -29.37
N LYS A 488 9.69 -1.62 -28.47
CA LYS A 488 10.31 -2.93 -28.79
C LYS A 488 9.23 -3.96 -29.16
N LYS A 489 9.51 -4.80 -30.17
CA LYS A 489 8.64 -5.93 -30.59
C LYS A 489 8.23 -6.80 -29.39
N LYS A 490 9.20 -7.15 -28.54
CA LYS A 490 8.99 -7.78 -27.23
C LYS A 490 9.14 -6.72 -26.14
N ARG A 491 8.01 -6.10 -25.75
CA ARG A 491 7.94 -5.06 -24.72
C ARG A 491 8.34 -5.62 -23.34
N PRO A 492 9.40 -5.09 -22.69
CA PRO A 492 9.75 -5.45 -21.31
C PRO A 492 8.64 -5.11 -20.32
N LYS A 493 8.62 -5.78 -19.15
CA LYS A 493 7.60 -5.54 -18.11
C LYS A 493 7.61 -4.09 -17.61
N ASP A 494 8.79 -3.50 -17.47
CA ASP A 494 9.03 -2.14 -16.97
C ASP A 494 8.85 -1.05 -18.04
N SER A 495 8.51 -1.41 -19.28
CA SER A 495 8.23 -0.43 -20.35
C SER A 495 7.04 0.49 -20.03
N LEU A 496 6.14 0.02 -19.16
CA LEU A 496 5.01 0.78 -18.63
C LEU A 496 4.83 0.45 -17.16
N ILE A 497 4.65 1.49 -16.33
CA ILE A 497 4.32 1.36 -14.91
C ILE A 497 3.10 2.24 -14.61
N VAL A 498 2.09 1.69 -13.94
CA VAL A 498 0.97 2.43 -13.35
C VAL A 498 1.01 2.25 -11.85
N ASN A 499 1.27 3.33 -11.11
CA ASN A 499 1.16 3.35 -9.66
C ASN A 499 -0.20 3.94 -9.28
N VAL A 500 -0.96 3.20 -8.48
CA VAL A 500 -2.22 3.67 -7.92
C VAL A 500 -1.98 3.94 -6.44
N LYS A 501 -2.15 5.18 -5.98
CA LYS A 501 -2.12 5.56 -4.57
C LYS A 501 -3.54 5.95 -4.16
N VAL A 502 -4.02 5.36 -3.08
CA VAL A 502 -5.31 5.67 -2.47
C VAL A 502 -5.05 6.13 -1.05
N SER A 503 -5.71 7.20 -0.65
CA SER A 503 -5.64 7.78 0.68
C SER A 503 -7.05 8.06 1.17
N ARG A 504 -7.37 7.57 2.36
CA ARG A 504 -8.58 7.90 3.10
C ARG A 504 -8.17 8.43 4.45
N TYR A 505 -8.76 9.55 4.82
CA TYR A 505 -8.63 10.14 6.13
C TYR A 505 -10.02 10.52 6.59
N ASP A 506 -10.34 10.20 7.83
CA ASP A 506 -11.60 10.58 8.46
C ASP A 506 -11.32 10.84 9.93
N LYS A 507 -11.69 12.03 10.41
CA LYS A 507 -11.48 12.40 11.81
C LYS A 507 -12.50 11.78 12.76
N PHE A 508 -13.70 11.42 12.28
CA PHE A 508 -14.78 10.82 13.08
C PHE A 508 -15.46 9.69 12.34
N MET A 509 -14.69 8.66 12.08
CA MET A 509 -15.15 7.51 11.33
C MET A 509 -16.21 6.73 12.09
N SER A 510 -17.42 6.65 11.57
CA SER A 510 -18.42 5.72 12.09
C SER A 510 -18.03 4.28 11.82
N SER A 511 -18.58 3.35 12.59
CA SER A 511 -18.40 1.92 12.31
C SER A 511 -18.89 1.51 10.91
N LYS A 512 -19.84 2.24 10.32
CA LYS A 512 -20.30 2.00 8.95
C LYS A 512 -19.24 2.44 7.93
N GLU A 513 -18.70 3.65 8.04
CA GLU A 513 -17.62 4.13 7.16
C GLU A 513 -16.37 3.28 7.27
N TYR A 514 -15.99 2.91 8.51
CA TYR A 514 -14.88 1.99 8.74
C TYR A 514 -15.10 0.68 7.98
N MET A 515 -16.29 0.09 8.08
CA MET A 515 -16.63 -1.13 7.35
C MET A 515 -16.57 -0.93 5.82
N GLU A 516 -16.98 0.22 5.30
CA GLU A 516 -16.84 0.55 3.88
C GLU A 516 -15.36 0.65 3.46
N TYR A 517 -14.52 1.27 4.29
CA TYR A 517 -13.10 1.48 4.01
C TYR A 517 -12.31 0.18 4.09
N ILE A 518 -12.48 -0.61 5.14
CA ILE A 518 -11.80 -1.91 5.23
C ILE A 518 -12.28 -2.85 4.13
N ARG A 519 -13.55 -2.80 3.71
CA ARG A 519 -14.04 -3.61 2.58
C ARG A 519 -13.35 -3.20 1.31
N GLU A 520 -13.35 -1.91 0.97
CA GLU A 520 -12.58 -1.40 -0.17
C GLU A 520 -11.14 -1.89 -0.12
N PHE A 521 -10.51 -1.84 1.05
CA PHE A 521 -9.12 -2.21 1.24
C PHE A 521 -8.86 -3.72 1.09
N GLU A 522 -9.53 -4.53 1.90
CA GLU A 522 -9.39 -5.99 1.93
C GLU A 522 -9.82 -6.63 0.62
N ASP A 523 -10.91 -6.13 0.03
CA ASP A 523 -11.35 -6.58 -1.27
C ASP A 523 -10.26 -6.22 -2.29
N ASN A 524 -9.78 -4.97 -2.29
CA ASN A 524 -8.77 -4.54 -3.26
C ASN A 524 -7.43 -5.27 -3.11
N LEU A 525 -7.05 -5.69 -1.91
CA LEU A 525 -5.85 -6.47 -1.67
C LEU A 525 -6.05 -7.98 -1.77
N GLY A 526 -7.28 -8.46 -1.83
CA GLY A 526 -7.57 -9.91 -1.83
C GLY A 526 -7.16 -10.60 -0.52
N TYR A 527 -7.17 -9.86 0.59
CA TYR A 527 -6.82 -10.32 1.93
C TYR A 527 -7.93 -9.92 2.91
N PRO A 528 -9.04 -10.68 2.95
CA PRO A 528 -10.10 -10.46 3.92
C PRO A 528 -9.61 -10.71 5.35
N GLY A 529 -10.12 -9.93 6.31
CA GLY A 529 -9.82 -10.09 7.73
C GLY A 529 -8.47 -9.51 8.16
N ILE A 530 -7.81 -8.68 7.35
CA ILE A 530 -6.62 -7.93 7.79
C ILE A 530 -6.98 -6.96 8.91
N PHE A 531 -8.17 -6.34 8.84
CA PHE A 531 -8.57 -5.33 9.79
C PHE A 531 -9.59 -5.88 10.81
N PRO A 532 -9.43 -5.58 12.11
CA PRO A 532 -10.43 -5.90 13.11
C PRO A 532 -11.78 -5.29 12.79
N LEU A 533 -12.85 -6.04 12.99
CA LEU A 533 -14.21 -5.53 12.84
C LEU A 533 -14.60 -4.66 14.05
N PRO A 534 -15.47 -3.65 13.86
CA PRO A 534 -16.08 -2.93 14.98
C PRO A 534 -16.90 -3.87 15.87
N PRO A 535 -17.08 -3.56 17.16
CA PRO A 535 -17.95 -4.33 18.04
C PRO A 535 -19.40 -4.29 17.55
N ARG A 536 -20.16 -5.33 17.90
CA ARG A 536 -21.59 -5.47 17.56
C ARG A 536 -22.44 -5.39 18.83
N ASN A 537 -23.61 -4.78 18.72
CA ASN A 537 -24.64 -4.86 19.76
C ASN A 537 -25.25 -6.26 19.84
N ASN A 538 -26.04 -6.46 20.89
CA ASN A 538 -26.90 -7.63 21.14
C ASN A 538 -27.84 -7.98 19.97
N LYS A 539 -28.13 -7.04 19.04
CA LYS A 539 -28.94 -7.29 17.83
C LYS A 539 -28.10 -7.76 16.63
N GLY A 540 -26.79 -8.01 16.83
CA GLY A 540 -25.87 -8.47 15.80
C GLY A 540 -25.51 -7.40 14.76
N ARG A 541 -25.88 -6.14 14.96
CA ARG A 541 -25.49 -5.02 14.10
C ARG A 541 -24.22 -4.39 14.65
N TYR A 542 -23.32 -3.92 13.79
CA TYR A 542 -22.19 -3.11 14.25
C TYR A 542 -22.72 -1.91 15.03
N ASP A 543 -22.13 -1.66 16.19
CA ASP A 543 -22.55 -0.51 16.98
C ASP A 543 -22.31 0.75 16.19
N LYS A 544 -23.22 1.72 16.31
CA LYS A 544 -23.04 3.06 15.73
C LYS A 544 -22.02 3.86 16.56
N LEU A 545 -20.89 3.24 16.89
CA LEU A 545 -19.79 3.88 17.58
C LEU A 545 -19.02 4.74 16.60
N ASN A 546 -18.62 5.91 17.09
CA ASN A 546 -17.59 6.73 16.50
C ASN A 546 -16.24 6.11 16.85
N LEU A 547 -15.55 5.58 15.84
CA LEU A 547 -14.23 4.96 15.97
C LEU A 547 -13.10 6.01 15.96
N GLY A 548 -13.46 7.30 15.98
CA GLY A 548 -12.55 8.44 15.98
C GLY A 548 -11.78 8.54 14.68
N GLU A 549 -10.53 8.99 14.80
CA GLU A 549 -9.67 9.19 13.65
C GLU A 549 -9.28 7.84 13.01
N GLY A 550 -9.47 7.74 11.70
CA GLY A 550 -8.94 6.63 10.92
C GLY A 550 -8.27 7.10 9.63
N ARG A 551 -7.16 6.44 9.29
CA ARG A 551 -6.36 6.70 8.10
C ARG A 551 -6.10 5.39 7.38
N PHE A 552 -6.36 5.35 6.08
CA PHE A 552 -6.14 4.15 5.27
C PHE A 552 -5.45 4.55 3.97
N ASN A 553 -4.20 4.15 3.84
CA ASN A 553 -3.35 4.48 2.70
C ASN A 553 -2.87 3.20 2.04
N TYR A 554 -2.96 3.11 0.73
CA TYR A 554 -2.30 2.04 0.00
C TYR A 554 -1.83 2.45 -1.37
N LYS A 555 -0.84 1.71 -1.85
CA LYS A 555 -0.24 1.82 -3.15
C LYS A 555 -0.23 0.46 -3.82
N MET A 556 -0.62 0.42 -5.09
CA MET A 556 -0.46 -0.74 -5.97
C MET A 556 0.38 -0.35 -7.18
N SER A 557 1.17 -1.27 -7.71
CA SER A 557 1.95 -1.04 -8.93
C SER A 557 1.63 -2.07 -10.02
N PHE A 558 1.24 -1.59 -11.19
CA PHE A 558 0.95 -2.40 -12.36
C PHE A 558 2.01 -2.18 -13.42
N ASN A 559 2.44 -3.26 -14.09
CA ASN A 559 3.43 -3.21 -15.14
C ASN A 559 2.77 -3.41 -16.52
N TRP A 560 3.57 -3.46 -17.58
CA TRP A 560 3.07 -3.66 -18.94
C TRP A 560 2.23 -4.95 -19.09
N GLU A 561 2.63 -6.07 -18.50
CA GLU A 561 1.90 -7.34 -18.63
C GLU A 561 0.49 -7.27 -18.02
N HIS A 562 0.34 -6.52 -16.94
CA HIS A 562 -0.98 -6.27 -16.33
C HIS A 562 -1.83 -5.41 -17.26
N ILE A 563 -1.33 -4.26 -17.70
CA ILE A 563 -2.10 -3.34 -18.56
C ILE A 563 -2.41 -3.95 -19.93
N LYS A 564 -1.52 -4.80 -20.47
CA LYS A 564 -1.77 -5.55 -21.70
C LYS A 564 -3.06 -6.37 -21.60
N LYS A 565 -3.29 -7.07 -20.48
CA LYS A 565 -4.53 -7.85 -20.26
C LYS A 565 -5.78 -6.97 -20.20
N LEU A 566 -5.67 -5.74 -19.69
CA LEU A 566 -6.78 -4.78 -19.70
C LEU A 566 -7.12 -4.35 -21.13
N VAL A 567 -6.10 -4.04 -21.92
CA VAL A 567 -6.28 -3.57 -23.30
C VAL A 567 -6.76 -4.69 -24.23
N GLU A 568 -6.28 -5.91 -24.01
CA GLU A 568 -6.64 -7.09 -24.79
C GLU A 568 -7.93 -7.77 -24.31
N TYR A 569 -8.57 -7.24 -23.25
CA TYR A 569 -9.80 -7.83 -22.72
C TYR A 569 -10.88 -7.92 -23.82
N PRO A 570 -11.66 -9.01 -23.91
CA PRO A 570 -12.67 -9.16 -24.95
C PRO A 570 -13.76 -8.08 -24.83
N GLU A 571 -14.08 -7.41 -25.94
CA GLU A 571 -15.10 -6.35 -25.96
C GLU A 571 -16.47 -6.84 -25.50
N SER A 572 -16.84 -8.07 -25.92
CA SER A 572 -18.08 -8.74 -25.50
C SER A 572 -18.18 -8.94 -23.99
N LYS A 573 -17.04 -9.01 -23.27
CA LYS A 573 -17.00 -9.21 -21.81
C LYS A 573 -16.80 -7.90 -21.03
N MET A 574 -16.42 -6.80 -21.68
CA MET A 574 -16.07 -5.55 -20.99
C MET A 574 -17.27 -4.95 -20.25
N TRP A 575 -18.47 -4.99 -20.83
CA TRP A 575 -19.68 -4.52 -20.15
C TRP A 575 -20.02 -5.33 -18.91
N SER A 576 -19.87 -6.65 -18.96
CA SER A 576 -20.04 -7.50 -17.77
C SER A 576 -18.98 -7.19 -16.71
N ALA A 577 -17.75 -6.88 -17.12
CA ALA A 577 -16.70 -6.47 -16.19
C ALA A 577 -17.00 -5.11 -15.53
N LEU A 578 -17.51 -4.14 -16.31
CA LEU A 578 -17.96 -2.85 -15.79
C LEU A 578 -19.16 -3.01 -14.85
N ALA A 579 -20.17 -3.81 -15.21
CA ALA A 579 -21.31 -4.11 -14.34
C ALA A 579 -20.83 -4.67 -12.99
N LYS A 580 -19.89 -5.62 -13.00
CA LYS A 580 -19.28 -6.14 -11.76
C LYS A 580 -18.50 -5.08 -10.98
N ALA A 581 -17.71 -4.26 -11.67
CA ALA A 581 -16.88 -3.23 -11.03
C ALA A 581 -17.71 -2.13 -10.35
N PHE A 582 -18.87 -1.81 -10.93
CA PHE A 582 -19.83 -0.84 -10.40
C PHE A 582 -20.88 -1.46 -9.46
N ASN A 583 -20.82 -2.78 -9.19
CA ASN A 583 -21.81 -3.52 -8.40
C ASN A 583 -23.24 -3.52 -9.00
N ALA A 584 -23.34 -3.51 -10.33
CA ALA A 584 -24.58 -3.50 -11.11
C ALA A 584 -24.86 -4.83 -11.85
N GLU A 585 -24.26 -5.94 -11.39
CA GLU A 585 -24.50 -7.28 -11.96
C GLU A 585 -25.99 -7.65 -11.81
N GLY A 586 -26.63 -8.04 -12.91
CA GLY A 586 -28.06 -8.39 -12.92
C GLY A 586 -29.03 -7.21 -13.03
N LEU A 587 -28.55 -5.96 -13.04
CA LEU A 587 -29.39 -4.77 -13.24
C LEU A 587 -29.63 -4.44 -14.73
N GLY A 588 -29.31 -5.38 -15.62
CA GLY A 588 -29.51 -5.26 -17.07
C GLY A 588 -28.39 -4.53 -17.81
N TRP A 589 -27.29 -4.18 -17.13
CA TRP A 589 -26.13 -3.50 -17.73
C TRP A 589 -25.40 -4.37 -18.76
N GLU A 590 -25.56 -5.68 -18.68
CA GLU A 590 -24.94 -6.66 -19.58
C GLU A 590 -25.57 -6.61 -20.98
N THR A 591 -26.85 -6.23 -21.07
CA THR A 591 -27.61 -6.16 -22.34
C THR A 591 -27.66 -4.74 -22.90
N LYS A 592 -27.64 -4.58 -24.23
CA LYS A 592 -27.75 -3.26 -24.88
C LYS A 592 -29.05 -2.54 -24.50
N LYS A 593 -30.19 -3.25 -24.53
CA LYS A 593 -31.52 -2.70 -24.19
C LYS A 593 -31.59 -2.27 -22.72
N GLY A 594 -31.12 -3.10 -21.80
CA GLY A 594 -31.08 -2.76 -20.37
C GLY A 594 -30.19 -1.56 -20.07
N ARG A 595 -29.07 -1.40 -20.80
CA ARG A 595 -28.22 -0.20 -20.70
C ARG A 595 -28.94 1.07 -21.13
N ALA A 596 -29.60 1.07 -22.29
CA ALA A 596 -30.34 2.24 -22.78
C ALA A 596 -31.43 2.67 -21.78
N LYS A 597 -32.20 1.70 -21.25
CA LYS A 597 -33.22 1.95 -20.21
C LYS A 597 -32.62 2.60 -18.96
N ASN A 598 -31.51 2.07 -18.45
CA ASN A 598 -30.86 2.61 -17.26
C ASN A 598 -30.24 4.00 -17.51
N ILE A 599 -29.67 4.25 -18.70
CA ILE A 599 -29.17 5.59 -19.09
C ILE A 599 -30.31 6.61 -19.09
N MET A 600 -31.45 6.30 -19.71
CA MET A 600 -32.60 7.20 -19.73
C MET A 600 -33.15 7.49 -18.34
N LYS A 601 -33.31 6.44 -17.51
CA LYS A 601 -33.71 6.59 -16.10
C LYS A 601 -32.75 7.52 -15.35
N ARG A 602 -31.44 7.35 -15.58
CA ARG A 602 -30.40 8.13 -14.89
C ARG A 602 -30.31 9.57 -15.39
N LEU A 603 -30.49 9.83 -16.69
CA LEU A 603 -30.57 11.18 -17.25
C LEU A 603 -31.74 11.96 -16.65
N ALA A 604 -32.92 11.36 -16.53
CA ALA A 604 -34.07 11.98 -15.88
C ALA A 604 -33.77 12.38 -14.43
N THR A 605 -33.03 11.53 -13.68
CA THR A 605 -32.56 11.87 -12.32
C THR A 605 -31.50 12.98 -12.33
N TYR A 606 -30.55 12.94 -13.26
CA TYR A 606 -29.44 13.90 -13.35
C TYR A 606 -29.93 15.31 -13.68
N VAL A 607 -30.94 15.48 -14.55
CA VAL A 607 -31.49 16.80 -14.87
C VAL A 607 -32.07 17.47 -13.61
N GLY A 608 -32.81 16.72 -12.78
CA GLY A 608 -33.36 17.24 -11.53
C GLY A 608 -32.35 17.46 -10.41
N THR A 609 -31.10 16.97 -10.57
CA THR A 609 -30.12 16.92 -9.48
C THR A 609 -28.73 17.43 -9.88
N LEU A 610 -28.63 18.03 -11.07
CA LEU A 610 -27.39 18.56 -11.64
C LEU A 610 -26.65 19.49 -10.67
N PRO A 611 -27.31 20.43 -9.96
CA PRO A 611 -26.63 21.31 -9.00
C PRO A 611 -25.95 20.54 -7.86
N LEU A 612 -26.64 19.54 -7.30
CA LEU A 612 -26.12 18.67 -6.23
C LEU A 612 -25.00 17.74 -6.74
N SER A 613 -25.08 17.30 -7.99
CA SER A 613 -24.01 16.51 -8.64
C SER A 613 -22.71 17.29 -8.83
N MET A 614 -22.85 18.57 -9.20
CA MET A 614 -21.73 19.49 -9.37
C MET A 614 -21.14 19.88 -8.01
N ALA A 615 -21.97 19.88 -6.96
CA ALA A 615 -21.60 20.09 -5.57
C ALA A 615 -20.78 18.97 -4.93
N GLY A 616 -20.73 17.79 -5.57
CA GLY A 616 -20.11 16.60 -4.98
C GLY A 616 -21.03 15.81 -4.06
N GLU A 617 -22.33 16.10 -4.03
CA GLU A 617 -23.27 15.26 -3.30
C GLU A 617 -23.40 13.89 -3.98
N LYS A 618 -23.22 12.82 -3.20
CA LYS A 618 -23.25 11.45 -3.69
C LYS A 618 -24.70 11.07 -3.99
N PHE A 619 -25.08 11.02 -5.27
CA PHE A 619 -26.17 10.12 -5.66
C PHE A 619 -25.83 8.70 -5.19
N PRO A 620 -26.83 7.87 -4.89
CA PRO A 620 -26.59 6.48 -4.51
C PRO A 620 -25.60 5.83 -5.48
N LYS A 621 -24.40 5.55 -4.98
CA LYS A 621 -23.16 5.28 -5.74
C LYS A 621 -23.20 4.06 -6.66
N LYS A 622 -24.27 3.27 -6.61
CA LYS A 622 -24.23 1.88 -7.09
C LYS A 622 -24.52 1.74 -8.59
N ASP A 623 -25.03 2.77 -9.27
CA ASP A 623 -25.53 2.62 -10.66
C ASP A 623 -25.22 3.78 -11.61
N ASP A 624 -23.99 4.32 -11.63
CA ASP A 624 -23.64 5.36 -12.62
C ASP A 624 -23.24 4.77 -13.98
N ILE A 625 -24.26 4.32 -14.71
CA ILE A 625 -24.13 3.77 -16.05
C ILE A 625 -23.54 4.76 -17.06
N LEU A 626 -23.73 6.07 -16.86
CA LEU A 626 -23.16 7.09 -17.75
C LEU A 626 -21.64 7.09 -17.64
N VAL A 627 -21.11 7.04 -16.41
CA VAL A 627 -19.67 6.92 -16.20
C VAL A 627 -19.14 5.60 -16.74
N ALA A 628 -19.83 4.48 -16.49
CA ALA A 628 -19.43 3.19 -17.05
C ALA A 628 -19.37 3.21 -18.58
N ASN A 629 -20.33 3.87 -19.26
CA ASN A 629 -20.33 4.07 -20.69
C ASN A 629 -19.13 4.92 -21.17
N ILE A 630 -18.85 6.04 -20.49
CA ILE A 630 -17.67 6.87 -20.78
C ILE A 630 -16.38 6.04 -20.62
N LYS A 631 -16.30 5.16 -19.61
CA LYS A 631 -15.15 4.27 -19.42
C LYS A 631 -15.02 3.22 -20.52
N HIS A 632 -16.13 2.63 -20.95
CA HIS A 632 -16.16 1.70 -22.07
C HIS A 632 -15.62 2.36 -23.35
N GLU A 633 -16.09 3.56 -23.69
CA GLU A 633 -15.63 4.29 -24.87
C GLU A 633 -14.16 4.72 -24.77
N ARG A 634 -13.70 5.12 -23.59
CA ARG A 634 -12.28 5.43 -23.35
C ARG A 634 -11.41 4.19 -23.44
N TRP A 635 -11.89 3.03 -22.97
CA TRP A 635 -11.21 1.76 -23.13
C TRP A 635 -11.09 1.34 -24.60
N LYS A 636 -12.14 1.51 -25.40
CA LYS A 636 -12.09 1.29 -26.86
C LYS A 636 -11.02 2.16 -27.52
N LYS A 637 -10.99 3.46 -27.17
CA LYS A 637 -9.95 4.39 -27.66
C LYS A 637 -8.55 3.95 -27.21
N LEU A 638 -8.39 3.53 -25.95
CA LEU A 638 -7.12 2.98 -25.44
C LEU A 638 -6.65 1.77 -26.26
N LYS A 639 -7.56 0.83 -26.56
CA LYS A 639 -7.28 -0.35 -27.39
C LYS A 639 -6.88 0.01 -28.81
N LYS A 640 -7.61 0.93 -29.46
CA LYS A 640 -7.27 1.45 -30.80
C LYS A 640 -5.87 2.08 -30.84
N HIS A 641 -5.49 2.80 -29.78
CA HIS A 641 -4.25 3.56 -29.75
C HIS A 641 -3.01 2.77 -29.29
N LEU A 642 -3.16 1.48 -28.97
CA LEU A 642 -2.03 0.61 -28.63
C LEU A 642 -0.96 0.54 -29.74
N LYS A 643 -1.39 0.61 -31.02
CA LYS A 643 -0.49 0.58 -32.19
C LYS A 643 -0.01 1.96 -32.64
N THR A 644 -0.61 3.04 -32.15
CA THR A 644 -0.33 4.42 -32.64
C THR A 644 0.85 5.11 -31.95
N GLY A 645 1.53 4.42 -31.03
CA GLY A 645 2.72 4.92 -30.32
C GLY A 645 2.49 5.19 -28.81
N ALA A 646 3.60 5.19 -28.07
CA ALA A 646 3.63 5.32 -26.60
C ALA A 646 2.94 6.61 -26.08
N LYS A 647 3.14 7.74 -26.77
CA LYS A 647 2.55 9.04 -26.39
C LYS A 647 1.02 9.02 -26.36
N LYS A 648 0.39 8.69 -27.50
CA LYS A 648 -1.08 8.65 -27.62
C LYS A 648 -1.66 7.59 -26.68
N PHE A 649 -0.98 6.45 -26.54
CA PHE A 649 -1.38 5.41 -25.60
C PHE A 649 -1.38 5.90 -24.13
N ASN A 650 -0.32 6.59 -23.68
CA ASN A 650 -0.24 7.20 -22.34
C ASN A 650 -1.40 8.18 -22.08
N GLU A 651 -1.66 9.09 -23.03
CA GLU A 651 -2.76 10.06 -22.92
C GLU A 651 -4.13 9.37 -22.79
N LYS A 652 -4.39 8.34 -23.60
CA LYS A 652 -5.67 7.59 -23.52
C LYS A 652 -5.76 6.75 -22.25
N LEU A 653 -4.64 6.23 -21.75
CA LEU A 653 -4.62 5.48 -20.48
C LEU A 653 -4.92 6.41 -19.30
N ALA A 654 -4.34 7.61 -19.28
CA ALA A 654 -4.67 8.63 -18.29
C ALA A 654 -6.15 9.02 -18.34
N MET A 655 -6.69 9.25 -19.54
CA MET A 655 -8.12 9.53 -19.71
C MET A 655 -8.99 8.35 -19.26
N PHE A 656 -8.57 7.11 -19.50
CA PHE A 656 -9.28 5.92 -19.00
C PHE A 656 -9.34 5.91 -17.47
N PHE A 657 -8.27 6.28 -16.75
CA PHE A 657 -8.29 6.36 -15.28
C PHE A 657 -8.92 7.64 -14.72
N ASN A 658 -9.13 8.68 -15.52
CA ASN A 658 -9.84 9.89 -15.13
C ASN A 658 -11.33 9.61 -14.85
N SER A 659 -11.65 9.17 -13.63
CA SER A 659 -12.99 8.72 -13.21
C SER A 659 -13.75 9.70 -12.32
N GLY A 660 -13.17 10.83 -11.91
CA GLY A 660 -13.79 11.63 -10.85
C GLY A 660 -13.89 10.78 -9.57
N ASP A 661 -15.10 10.60 -9.05
CA ASP A 661 -15.32 9.90 -7.76
C ASP A 661 -15.27 8.38 -7.87
N TYR A 662 -15.17 7.84 -9.09
CA TYR A 662 -15.22 6.40 -9.36
C TYR A 662 -13.83 5.74 -9.36
N GLY A 663 -12.97 6.18 -8.44
CA GLY A 663 -11.62 5.64 -8.24
C GLY A 663 -11.62 4.14 -7.87
N PRO A 664 -12.39 3.69 -6.86
CA PRO A 664 -12.42 2.28 -6.49
C PRO A 664 -13.03 1.39 -7.56
N GLU A 665 -14.01 1.87 -8.32
CA GLU A 665 -14.62 1.13 -9.42
C GLU A 665 -13.57 0.85 -10.50
N MET A 666 -12.62 1.76 -10.73
CA MET A 666 -11.48 1.49 -11.62
C MET A 666 -10.55 0.42 -11.05
N ILE A 667 -10.31 0.40 -9.75
CA ILE A 667 -9.52 -0.65 -9.10
C ILE A 667 -10.24 -2.00 -9.17
N LYS A 668 -11.54 -2.04 -8.87
CA LYS A 668 -12.41 -3.22 -9.02
C LYS A 668 -12.44 -3.72 -10.46
N LEU A 669 -12.49 -2.83 -11.44
CA LEU A 669 -12.42 -3.20 -12.85
C LEU A 669 -11.09 -3.88 -13.18
N LEU A 670 -9.96 -3.34 -12.71
CA LEU A 670 -8.66 -4.00 -12.87
C LEU A 670 -8.70 -5.41 -12.24
N ARG A 671 -9.30 -5.58 -11.07
CA ARG A 671 -9.45 -6.91 -10.43
C ARG A 671 -10.25 -7.90 -11.23
N VAL A 672 -11.40 -7.48 -11.76
CA VAL A 672 -12.27 -8.32 -12.58
C VAL A 672 -11.54 -8.76 -13.85
N VAL A 673 -10.73 -7.88 -14.43
CA VAL A 673 -9.95 -8.16 -15.66
C VAL A 673 -8.68 -8.97 -15.38
N PHE A 674 -8.16 -8.95 -14.15
CA PHE A 674 -6.90 -9.59 -13.74
C PHE A 674 -7.10 -10.76 -12.75
N PRO A 675 -7.97 -11.74 -13.01
CA PRO A 675 -8.21 -12.79 -12.04
C PRO A 675 -6.91 -13.56 -11.75
N LYS A 676 -6.61 -13.76 -10.46
CA LYS A 676 -5.47 -14.56 -9.96
C LYS A 676 -4.08 -13.97 -10.24
N ILE A 677 -3.96 -12.74 -10.72
CA ILE A 677 -2.66 -12.08 -10.92
C ILE A 677 -2.15 -11.55 -9.58
N LYS A 678 -0.84 -11.74 -9.34
CA LYS A 678 -0.13 -11.16 -8.21
C LYS A 678 0.25 -9.71 -8.51
N VAL A 679 -0.21 -8.77 -7.69
CA VAL A 679 0.10 -7.34 -7.83
C VAL A 679 0.87 -6.89 -6.58
N PRO A 680 2.02 -6.23 -6.73
CA PRO A 680 2.74 -5.66 -5.59
C PRO A 680 1.90 -4.55 -4.97
N TYR A 681 1.75 -4.60 -3.65
CA TYR A 681 1.06 -3.58 -2.87
C TYR A 681 1.86 -3.23 -1.62
N ALA A 682 1.66 -2.02 -1.14
CA ALA A 682 2.15 -1.56 0.14
C ALA A 682 1.14 -0.57 0.72
N GLY A 683 1.01 -0.48 2.03
CA GLY A 683 0.13 0.50 2.62
C GLY A 683 0.25 0.57 4.12
N THR A 684 -0.47 1.53 4.65
CA THR A 684 -0.57 1.79 6.07
C THR A 684 -2.01 2.04 6.47
N ALA A 685 -2.38 1.62 7.68
CA ALA A 685 -3.68 1.92 8.25
C ALA A 685 -3.57 2.30 9.72
N LYS A 686 -4.37 3.27 10.15
CA LYS A 686 -4.50 3.72 11.53
C LYS A 686 -5.98 3.82 11.91
N SER A 687 -6.34 3.33 13.10
CA SER A 687 -7.68 3.42 13.68
C SER A 687 -7.60 3.10 15.17
N LYS A 688 -8.54 3.61 15.98
CA LYS A 688 -8.66 3.24 17.41
C LYS A 688 -8.89 1.75 17.64
N LEU A 689 -9.39 1.02 16.64
CA LEU A 689 -9.56 -0.43 16.71
C LEU A 689 -8.24 -1.20 16.65
N PHE A 690 -7.15 -0.54 16.25
CA PHE A 690 -5.80 -1.13 16.28
C PHE A 690 -5.17 -0.84 17.65
N ASN A 691 -4.59 -1.86 18.29
CA ASN A 691 -3.98 -1.69 19.62
C ASN A 691 -3.01 -0.51 19.65
N ASN A 692 -3.28 0.42 20.58
CA ASN A 692 -2.50 1.62 20.85
C ASN A 692 -2.37 2.59 19.66
N ASN A 693 -3.35 2.65 18.74
CA ASN A 693 -3.27 3.48 17.53
C ASN A 693 -2.02 3.20 16.67
N LYS A 694 -1.40 2.02 16.81
CA LYS A 694 -0.24 1.64 16.01
C LYS A 694 -0.64 1.56 14.54
N GLU A 695 0.21 2.13 13.70
CA GLU A 695 0.04 2.06 12.26
C GLU A 695 0.33 0.63 11.79
N LEU A 696 -0.66 0.01 11.16
CA LEU A 696 -0.52 -1.29 10.54
C LEU A 696 0.16 -1.10 9.19
N ILE A 697 1.43 -1.48 9.07
CA ILE A 697 2.17 -1.50 7.79
C ILE A 697 2.07 -2.89 7.18
N PHE A 698 1.72 -2.98 5.90
CA PHE A 698 1.70 -4.23 5.15
C PHE A 698 2.23 -4.01 3.73
N GLY A 699 2.85 -5.05 3.18
CA GLY A 699 3.28 -5.07 1.78
C GLY A 699 3.82 -6.44 1.40
N ASP A 700 3.39 -6.93 0.24
CA ASP A 700 3.83 -8.18 -0.37
C ASP A 700 3.24 -8.23 -1.81
N TYR A 701 2.78 -9.40 -2.26
CA TYR A 701 1.99 -9.60 -3.46
C TYR A 701 0.55 -10.00 -3.13
N ALA A 702 -0.42 -9.23 -3.63
CA ALA A 702 -1.85 -9.51 -3.50
C ALA A 702 -2.33 -10.31 -4.70
N ARG A 703 -3.08 -11.39 -4.47
CA ARG A 703 -3.83 -12.05 -5.55
C ARG A 703 -5.17 -11.36 -5.71
N PHE A 704 -5.43 -10.80 -6.88
CA PHE A 704 -6.77 -10.30 -7.17
C PHE A 704 -7.76 -11.46 -7.26
N LEU A 705 -8.59 -11.56 -6.23
CA LEU A 705 -9.76 -12.42 -6.20
C LEU A 705 -10.94 -11.67 -6.84
N PRO A 706 -11.72 -12.33 -7.72
CA PRO A 706 -12.91 -11.71 -8.31
C PRO A 706 -13.94 -11.38 -7.22
N PRO A 707 -14.78 -10.34 -7.40
CA PRO A 707 -15.72 -9.86 -6.39
C PRO A 707 -16.67 -10.93 -5.80
N LYS A 708 -16.93 -12.04 -6.52
CA LYS A 708 -17.74 -13.16 -6.02
C LYS A 708 -17.13 -13.93 -4.84
N SER A 709 -15.90 -13.61 -4.43
CA SER A 709 -15.40 -14.03 -3.12
C SER A 709 -16.08 -13.31 -1.95
N GLU A 710 -16.90 -12.27 -2.19
CA GLU A 710 -17.67 -11.57 -1.15
C GLU A 710 -18.51 -12.52 -0.28
N GLU A 711 -19.04 -13.62 -0.82
CA GLU A 711 -19.67 -14.68 0.01
C GLU A 711 -18.64 -15.29 0.96
N ASN A 712 -17.48 -15.75 0.48
CA ASN A 712 -16.44 -16.32 1.34
C ASN A 712 -15.87 -15.30 2.34
N ILE A 713 -15.80 -14.02 1.98
CA ILE A 713 -15.32 -12.94 2.86
C ILE A 713 -16.38 -12.61 3.92
N ALA A 714 -17.66 -12.53 3.53
CA ALA A 714 -18.76 -12.37 4.46
C ALA A 714 -18.87 -13.56 5.41
N LEU A 715 -18.62 -14.78 4.91
CA LEU A 715 -18.61 -16.04 5.67
C LEU A 715 -17.44 -16.12 6.66
N ILE A 716 -16.21 -15.77 6.25
CA ILE A 716 -15.05 -15.69 7.15
C ILE A 716 -15.31 -14.66 8.25
N LYS A 717 -15.85 -13.49 7.87
CA LYS A 717 -16.24 -12.45 8.82
C LYS A 717 -17.33 -12.94 9.76
N GLU A 718 -18.39 -13.58 9.27
CA GLU A 718 -19.47 -14.11 10.13
C GLU A 718 -18.98 -15.19 11.09
N PHE A 719 -17.99 -16.00 10.71
CA PHE A 719 -17.38 -16.98 11.60
C PHE A 719 -16.59 -16.32 12.74
N GLU A 720 -15.85 -15.24 12.47
CA GLU A 720 -15.14 -14.43 13.48
C GLU A 720 -16.08 -13.65 14.41
N LEU A 721 -17.33 -13.44 13.99
CA LEU A 721 -18.33 -12.64 14.71
C LEU A 721 -19.14 -13.43 15.74
N GLY A 722 -18.79 -14.69 15.99
CA GLY A 722 -19.40 -15.55 16.99
C GLY A 722 -20.67 -16.27 16.50
N PRO A 723 -21.11 -17.31 17.23
CA PRO A 723 -22.25 -18.13 16.82
C PRO A 723 -23.54 -17.33 16.68
N LYS A 724 -24.35 -17.65 15.66
CA LYS A 724 -25.77 -17.29 15.66
C LYS A 724 -26.56 -18.45 16.27
N LYS A 725 -27.55 -18.15 17.11
CA LYS A 725 -28.41 -19.17 17.79
C LYS A 725 -29.16 -20.13 16.85
N LYS A 726 -29.08 -19.99 15.51
CA LYS A 726 -29.93 -20.67 14.52
C LYS A 726 -29.22 -21.70 13.61
N GLY A 727 -27.92 -21.98 13.77
CA GLY A 727 -27.25 -22.99 12.93
C GLY A 727 -27.09 -24.36 13.58
N ILE A 728 -26.43 -25.30 12.89
CA ILE A 728 -26.31 -26.70 13.31
C ILE A 728 -25.36 -26.81 14.51
N LYS A 729 -25.84 -27.41 15.61
CA LYS A 729 -25.00 -27.66 16.78
C LYS A 729 -23.93 -28.68 16.44
N LEU A 730 -22.68 -28.29 16.68
CA LEU A 730 -21.51 -29.14 16.60
C LEU A 730 -21.10 -29.52 18.02
N SER A 731 -20.61 -30.74 18.22
CA SER A 731 -20.12 -31.20 19.52
C SER A 731 -18.97 -32.17 19.38
N LYS A 732 -18.21 -32.37 20.47
CA LYS A 732 -17.11 -33.35 20.55
C LYS A 732 -16.04 -33.15 19.46
N LEU A 733 -15.72 -31.88 19.14
CA LEU A 733 -14.61 -31.60 18.23
C LEU A 733 -13.29 -32.06 18.86
N LYS A 734 -12.55 -32.88 18.14
CA LYS A 734 -11.21 -33.34 18.52
C LYS A 734 -10.30 -33.28 17.31
N VAL A 735 -9.14 -32.66 17.49
CA VAL A 735 -8.09 -32.61 16.47
C VAL A 735 -6.84 -33.28 17.00
N ASP A 736 -6.43 -34.36 16.33
CA ASP A 736 -5.19 -35.06 16.62
C ASP A 736 -4.23 -34.92 15.43
N ALA A 737 -3.06 -34.31 15.67
CA ALA A 737 -1.96 -34.34 14.72
C ALA A 737 -1.19 -35.66 14.89
N LEU A 738 -1.34 -36.57 13.94
CA LEU A 738 -0.65 -37.86 13.94
C LEU A 738 0.71 -37.69 13.25
N GLY A 739 1.68 -37.19 14.02
CA GLY A 739 3.02 -36.82 13.56
C GLY A 739 3.04 -35.62 12.62
N LYS A 740 4.00 -35.60 11.67
CA LYS A 740 4.14 -34.53 10.66
C LYS A 740 3.28 -34.75 9.41
N LEU A 741 2.57 -35.87 9.33
CA LEU A 741 2.04 -36.38 8.07
C LEU A 741 0.53 -36.31 7.99
N TYR A 742 -0.18 -36.47 9.12
CA TYR A 742 -1.63 -36.62 9.09
C TYR A 742 -2.31 -35.73 10.12
N LEU A 743 -3.46 -35.20 9.74
CA LEU A 743 -4.38 -34.51 10.62
C LEU A 743 -5.68 -35.31 10.70
N LYS A 744 -6.08 -35.69 11.92
CA LYS A 744 -7.37 -36.33 12.20
C LYS A 744 -8.29 -35.31 12.87
N ILE A 745 -9.42 -35.02 12.26
CA ILE A 745 -10.46 -34.14 12.80
C ILE A 745 -11.73 -34.98 12.99
N SER A 746 -12.22 -35.04 14.22
CA SER A 746 -13.44 -35.76 14.58
C SER A 746 -14.44 -34.80 15.21
N PHE A 747 -15.70 -34.83 14.80
CA PHE A 747 -16.78 -34.03 15.39
C PHE A 747 -18.16 -34.64 15.12
N ASN A 748 -19.15 -34.26 15.92
CA ASN A 748 -20.53 -34.67 15.76
C ASN A 748 -21.39 -33.50 15.28
N LEU A 749 -22.27 -33.75 14.32
CA LEU A 749 -23.27 -32.80 13.84
C LEU A 749 -24.68 -33.26 14.22
N GLU A 750 -25.51 -32.34 14.72
CA GLU A 750 -26.92 -32.62 15.04
C GLU A 750 -27.79 -32.86 13.79
N GLU A 751 -27.42 -32.26 12.66
CA GLU A 751 -28.11 -32.36 11.38
C GLU A 751 -27.11 -32.45 10.21
N THR A 752 -27.59 -32.83 9.02
CA THR A 752 -26.77 -32.82 7.80
C THR A 752 -26.57 -31.37 7.33
N PRO A 753 -25.33 -30.89 7.18
CA PRO A 753 -25.07 -29.50 6.84
C PRO A 753 -25.14 -29.25 5.34
N GLU A 754 -25.44 -28.04 4.92
CA GLU A 754 -25.15 -27.58 3.56
C GLU A 754 -23.66 -27.20 3.42
N LYS A 755 -23.09 -26.58 4.47
CA LYS A 755 -21.69 -26.14 4.51
C LYS A 755 -21.04 -26.39 5.86
N VAL A 756 -19.75 -26.73 5.86
CA VAL A 756 -18.91 -26.87 7.07
C VAL A 756 -17.69 -25.96 6.96
N PHE A 757 -17.35 -25.32 8.07
CA PHE A 757 -16.35 -24.26 8.19
C PHE A 757 -15.26 -24.72 9.12
N PHE A 758 -14.01 -24.50 8.72
CA PHE A 758 -12.82 -24.84 9.49
C PHE A 758 -11.93 -23.61 9.54
N ASN A 759 -11.70 -23.06 10.73
CA ASN A 759 -10.83 -21.92 10.96
C ASN A 759 -9.66 -22.34 11.84
N LEU A 760 -8.44 -22.22 11.32
CA LEU A 760 -7.20 -22.54 12.04
C LEU A 760 -6.62 -21.25 12.63
N GLY A 761 -6.54 -21.16 13.95
CA GLY A 761 -5.88 -20.08 14.70
C GLY A 761 -4.52 -20.50 15.28
N LYS A 762 -3.70 -19.51 15.64
CA LYS A 762 -2.47 -19.71 16.42
C LYS A 762 -2.74 -19.35 17.88
N ASN A 763 -2.45 -20.27 18.80
CA ASN A 763 -2.60 -20.03 20.23
C ASN A 763 -1.22 -19.68 20.82
N ASP A 764 -0.87 -18.39 20.79
CA ASP A 764 0.38 -17.87 21.35
C ASP A 764 0.16 -17.48 22.83
N LEU A 765 0.68 -18.30 23.75
CA LEU A 765 0.53 -18.20 25.21
C LEU A 765 1.04 -16.89 25.86
N PHE A 766 1.80 -16.06 25.13
CA PHE A 766 2.52 -14.91 25.69
C PHE A 766 2.03 -13.55 25.17
N VAL A 767 0.92 -13.50 24.43
CA VAL A 767 0.35 -12.24 23.96
C VAL A 767 -1.14 -12.24 24.27
N ASP A 768 -1.53 -11.42 25.22
CA ASP A 768 -2.90 -11.24 25.74
C ASP A 768 -3.88 -10.62 24.71
N LEU A 769 -3.65 -10.84 23.41
CA LEU A 769 -4.37 -10.18 22.33
C LEU A 769 -4.70 -11.15 21.19
N LYS A 770 -5.98 -11.52 21.17
CA LYS A 770 -6.81 -11.99 20.06
C LYS A 770 -6.25 -13.15 19.23
N GLN A 771 -7.00 -14.26 19.26
CA GLN A 771 -6.93 -15.35 18.28
C GLN A 771 -6.76 -14.78 16.86
N ARG A 772 -5.56 -14.95 16.28
CA ARG A 772 -5.36 -14.63 14.87
C ARG A 772 -5.72 -15.86 14.06
N SER A 773 -6.84 -15.77 13.35
CA SER A 773 -7.16 -16.70 12.25
C SER A 773 -5.97 -16.73 11.29
N ILE A 774 -5.42 -17.92 11.05
CA ILE A 774 -4.33 -18.16 10.12
C ILE A 774 -4.91 -18.47 8.73
N GLU A 775 -5.96 -19.28 8.69
CA GLU A 775 -6.62 -19.74 7.46
C GLU A 775 -8.01 -20.28 7.77
N THR A 776 -8.97 -19.99 6.88
CA THR A 776 -10.33 -20.51 6.96
C THR A 776 -10.71 -21.23 5.68
N VAL A 777 -11.22 -22.44 5.81
CA VAL A 777 -11.72 -23.26 4.69
C VAL A 777 -13.21 -23.54 4.87
N VAL A 778 -13.96 -23.31 3.78
CA VAL A 778 -15.39 -23.61 3.70
C VAL A 778 -15.58 -24.75 2.71
N ILE A 779 -16.32 -25.78 3.12
CA ILE A 779 -16.61 -26.94 2.29
C ILE A 779 -18.12 -27.04 2.09
N ASN A 780 -18.56 -26.96 0.83
CA ASN A 780 -19.94 -27.27 0.44
C ASN A 780 -20.14 -28.78 0.49
N ASN A 781 -21.14 -29.21 1.27
CA ASN A 781 -21.48 -30.62 1.44
C ASN A 781 -22.04 -31.25 0.15
N THR A 782 -22.70 -30.43 -0.68
CA THR A 782 -23.37 -30.81 -1.94
C THR A 782 -22.55 -30.53 -3.21
N SER A 783 -21.24 -30.31 -3.08
CA SER A 783 -20.37 -30.04 -4.23
C SER A 783 -20.44 -31.17 -5.27
N ARG A 784 -20.72 -30.84 -6.54
CA ARG A 784 -20.78 -31.80 -7.68
C ARG A 784 -19.54 -32.68 -7.83
N LEU A 785 -18.41 -32.29 -7.23
CA LEU A 785 -17.17 -33.06 -7.22
C LEU A 785 -17.24 -34.34 -6.38
N PHE A 786 -18.23 -34.44 -5.47
CA PHE A 786 -18.42 -35.60 -4.60
C PHE A 786 -19.77 -36.24 -4.91
N LYS A 787 -19.79 -37.51 -5.32
CA LYS A 787 -21.03 -38.25 -5.65
C LYS A 787 -21.96 -38.46 -4.43
N ARG A 788 -21.49 -38.15 -3.22
CA ARG A 788 -22.22 -38.29 -1.95
C ARG A 788 -21.90 -37.08 -1.06
N ASN A 789 -22.83 -36.76 -0.15
CA ASN A 789 -22.61 -35.77 0.90
C ASN A 789 -21.34 -36.11 1.69
N LEU A 790 -20.40 -35.17 1.77
CA LEU A 790 -19.13 -35.30 2.49
C LEU A 790 -19.31 -35.42 4.01
N PHE A 791 -20.33 -34.76 4.54
CA PHE A 791 -20.65 -34.67 5.95
C PHE A 791 -22.08 -35.13 6.19
N LYS A 792 -22.31 -35.82 7.30
CA LYS A 792 -23.61 -36.38 7.68
C LYS A 792 -23.99 -35.98 9.11
N LYS A 793 -25.28 -36.06 9.42
CA LYS A 793 -25.76 -36.09 10.80
C LYS A 793 -25.03 -37.18 11.59
N GLY A 794 -24.67 -36.90 12.84
CA GLY A 794 -23.90 -37.79 13.71
C GLY A 794 -22.40 -37.60 13.59
N LYS A 795 -21.64 -38.69 13.80
CA LYS A 795 -20.16 -38.67 13.86
C LYS A 795 -19.54 -38.50 12.47
N ASN A 796 -18.67 -37.51 12.35
CA ASN A 796 -17.83 -37.25 11.17
C ASN A 796 -16.36 -37.38 11.57
N ASN A 797 -15.60 -38.14 10.78
CA ASN A 797 -14.17 -38.31 10.96
C ASN A 797 -13.47 -37.96 9.64
N ILE A 798 -12.58 -36.99 9.68
CA ILE A 798 -11.76 -36.58 8.55
C ILE A 798 -10.33 -36.96 8.88
N LEU A 799 -9.73 -37.81 8.05
CA LEU A 799 -8.32 -38.14 8.13
C LEU A 799 -7.68 -37.80 6.79
N PHE A 800 -6.67 -36.93 6.79
CA PHE A 800 -5.98 -36.59 5.56
C PHE A 800 -4.49 -36.35 5.77
N LYS A 801 -3.70 -36.68 4.73
CA LYS A 801 -2.27 -36.43 4.68
C LYS A 801 -2.03 -34.94 4.46
N ILE A 802 -1.23 -34.30 5.31
CA ILE A 802 -0.86 -32.87 5.23
C ILE A 802 -0.22 -32.55 3.87
N ALA A 803 0.51 -33.49 3.28
CA ALA A 803 1.11 -33.34 1.95
C ALA A 803 0.11 -33.46 0.78
N ASN A 804 -1.13 -33.91 1.02
CA ASN A 804 -2.11 -34.13 -0.04
C ASN A 804 -2.70 -32.80 -0.54
N LYS A 805 -2.08 -32.24 -1.57
CA LYS A 805 -2.50 -30.99 -2.24
C LYS A 805 -3.92 -31.02 -2.82
N LYS A 806 -4.51 -32.22 -3.02
CA LYS A 806 -5.86 -32.38 -3.58
C LYS A 806 -6.95 -32.38 -2.50
N HIS A 807 -6.61 -32.51 -1.21
CA HIS A 807 -7.60 -32.55 -0.15
C HIS A 807 -8.21 -31.15 0.10
N PRO A 808 -9.54 -31.01 0.31
CA PRO A 808 -10.17 -29.70 0.53
C PRO A 808 -9.58 -28.89 1.69
N LEU A 809 -9.10 -29.57 2.74
CA LEU A 809 -8.48 -28.96 3.93
C LEU A 809 -6.96 -28.71 3.80
N TYR A 810 -6.35 -28.97 2.63
CA TYR A 810 -4.92 -28.71 2.40
C TYR A 810 -4.49 -27.25 2.69
N PRO A 811 -5.30 -26.20 2.42
CA PRO A 811 -4.94 -24.82 2.77
C PRO A 811 -4.62 -24.65 4.26
N LEU A 812 -5.41 -25.27 5.15
CA LEU A 812 -5.15 -25.26 6.60
C LEU A 812 -3.82 -25.94 6.91
N ALA A 813 -3.63 -27.14 6.37
CA ALA A 813 -2.45 -27.97 6.65
C ALA A 813 -1.16 -27.31 6.18
N LYS A 814 -1.19 -26.57 5.06
CA LYS A 814 -0.04 -25.82 4.54
C LYS A 814 0.44 -24.71 5.50
N LYS A 815 -0.44 -24.21 6.36
CA LYS A 815 -0.15 -23.12 7.30
C LYS A 815 0.36 -23.61 8.65
N ILE A 816 0.26 -24.91 8.90
CA ILE A 816 0.86 -25.57 10.06
C ILE A 816 2.37 -25.65 9.79
N ASP A 817 3.15 -25.00 10.65
CA ASP A 817 4.61 -24.93 10.51
C ASP A 817 5.22 -26.20 11.12
N LEU A 818 5.63 -27.12 10.24
CA LEU A 818 6.22 -28.41 10.63
C LEU A 818 7.75 -28.35 10.81
N SER A 819 8.37 -27.17 10.61
CA SER A 819 9.81 -27.02 10.46
C SER A 819 10.57 -26.73 11.77
N GLN A 820 9.93 -26.13 12.78
CA GLN A 820 10.61 -25.68 14.00
C GLN A 820 10.64 -26.76 15.10
N ARG A 821 11.82 -26.94 15.72
CA ARG A 821 12.13 -28.08 16.62
C ARG A 821 11.97 -27.80 18.13
N LEU A 822 11.82 -26.55 18.58
CA LEU A 822 12.14 -26.22 19.98
C LEU A 822 11.00 -25.69 20.87
N PHE A 823 9.84 -25.29 20.33
CA PHE A 823 8.67 -24.96 21.16
C PHE A 823 7.39 -25.42 20.46
N SER A 824 6.59 -26.26 21.12
CA SER A 824 5.32 -26.79 20.59
C SER A 824 4.33 -25.64 20.37
N ARG A 825 4.26 -25.12 19.14
CA ARG A 825 3.20 -24.18 18.76
C ARG A 825 1.86 -24.87 18.93
N LYS A 826 1.03 -24.32 19.81
CA LYS A 826 -0.36 -24.74 19.96
C LYS A 826 -1.16 -24.10 18.82
N TYR A 827 -1.86 -24.93 18.07
CA TYR A 827 -2.83 -24.51 17.09
C TYR A 827 -4.22 -24.67 17.67
N GLU A 828 -5.14 -23.84 17.22
CA GLU A 828 -6.54 -23.92 17.59
C GLU A 828 -7.34 -24.16 16.31
N LEU A 829 -8.19 -25.17 16.28
CA LEU A 829 -9.13 -25.36 15.18
C LEU A 829 -10.55 -25.11 15.68
N ASN A 830 -11.22 -24.18 15.02
CA ASN A 830 -12.63 -23.87 15.23
C ASN A 830 -13.43 -24.47 14.07
N VAL A 831 -14.48 -25.24 14.39
CA VAL A 831 -15.35 -25.85 13.37
C VAL A 831 -16.80 -25.47 13.63
N SER A 832 -17.49 -25.01 12.58
CA SER A 832 -18.94 -24.75 12.60
C SER A 832 -19.63 -25.31 11.37
N ALA A 833 -20.95 -25.41 11.43
CA ALA A 833 -21.77 -25.93 10.34
C ALA A 833 -23.03 -25.09 10.13
N SER A 834 -23.50 -25.06 8.89
CA SER A 834 -24.71 -24.35 8.47
C SER A 834 -25.67 -25.26 7.72
N LYS A 835 -26.96 -25.06 8.00
CA LYS A 835 -28.08 -25.77 7.38
C LYS A 835 -28.50 -25.18 6.03
N ASP A 836 -28.39 -23.86 5.90
CA ASP A 836 -28.89 -23.04 4.78
C ASP A 836 -27.75 -22.35 4.00
N GLY A 837 -26.51 -22.73 4.30
CA GLY A 837 -25.30 -22.18 3.68
C GLY A 837 -24.97 -20.74 4.09
N VAL A 838 -25.76 -20.12 4.99
CA VAL A 838 -25.66 -18.71 5.39
C VAL A 838 -25.60 -18.53 6.91
N ASN A 839 -26.38 -19.27 7.70
CA ASN A 839 -26.40 -19.17 9.16
C ASN A 839 -25.61 -20.32 9.82
N PHE A 840 -24.58 -19.98 10.59
CA PHE A 840 -23.73 -20.95 11.31
C PHE A 840 -24.17 -21.17 12.74
N GLY A 841 -24.02 -22.41 13.20
CA GLY A 841 -24.24 -22.77 14.60
C GLY A 841 -23.06 -22.36 15.48
N ASN A 842 -23.12 -22.78 16.75
CA ASN A 842 -21.96 -22.68 17.64
C ASN A 842 -20.75 -23.38 17.00
N TYR A 843 -19.60 -22.71 17.03
CA TYR A 843 -18.35 -23.37 16.71
C TYR A 843 -17.85 -24.12 17.95
N GLU A 844 -17.28 -25.30 17.74
CA GLU A 844 -16.47 -25.96 18.76
C GLU A 844 -15.01 -25.67 18.49
N THR A 845 -14.24 -25.63 19.57
CA THR A 845 -12.82 -25.31 19.57
C THR A 845 -12.03 -26.52 20.03
N SER A 846 -10.99 -26.90 19.28
CA SER A 846 -10.02 -27.91 19.71
C SER A 846 -8.62 -27.35 19.58
N VAL A 847 -7.92 -27.24 20.70
CA VAL A 847 -6.49 -26.90 20.73
C VAL A 847 -5.68 -28.18 20.52
N PHE A 848 -4.70 -28.14 19.62
CA PHE A 848 -3.81 -29.27 19.34
C PHE A 848 -2.37 -28.80 19.17
N SER A 849 -1.42 -29.68 19.48
CA SER A 849 0.01 -29.45 19.26
C SER A 849 0.50 -30.44 18.22
N VAL A 850 1.42 -30.00 17.36
CA VAL A 850 2.07 -30.89 16.41
C VAL A 850 3.37 -31.37 17.02
N TYR A 851 3.40 -32.62 17.45
CA TYR A 851 4.60 -33.25 17.97
C TYR A 851 5.36 -33.95 16.83
N PRO A 852 6.68 -33.80 16.74
CA PRO A 852 7.48 -34.63 15.87
C PRO A 852 7.48 -36.07 16.43
N THR A 853 6.79 -36.99 15.76
CA THR A 853 6.79 -38.43 16.12
C THR A 853 7.60 -39.27 15.14
N GLN A 854 7.93 -40.50 15.58
CA GLN A 854 8.80 -41.50 14.94
C GLN A 854 8.28 -42.01 13.58
N SER A 855 9.18 -42.71 12.86
CA SER A 855 9.24 -42.97 11.40
C SER A 855 7.93 -43.07 10.59
N GLU A 856 7.98 -42.53 9.36
CA GLU A 856 6.88 -42.48 8.36
C GLU A 856 6.19 -43.84 8.16
N LYS A 857 6.98 -44.93 8.12
CA LYS A 857 6.48 -46.30 7.91
C LYS A 857 5.56 -46.80 9.02
N PHE A 858 5.81 -46.43 10.28
CA PHE A 858 4.97 -46.87 11.41
C PHE A 858 3.59 -46.21 11.37
N LEU A 859 3.54 -44.93 10.98
CA LEU A 859 2.32 -44.13 10.92
C LEU A 859 1.39 -44.56 9.78
N ASP A 860 1.95 -44.89 8.61
CA ASP A 860 1.16 -45.40 7.48
C ASP A 860 0.50 -46.76 7.82
N GLY A 861 1.24 -47.67 8.46
CA GLY A 861 0.68 -48.95 8.93
C GLY A 861 -0.36 -48.81 10.05
N TYR A 862 -0.17 -47.87 10.97
CA TYR A 862 -1.13 -47.57 12.05
C TYR A 862 -2.45 -46.96 11.54
N ILE A 863 -2.39 -46.16 10.46
CA ILE A 863 -3.58 -45.55 9.86
C ILE A 863 -4.40 -46.55 9.04
N GLU A 864 -3.74 -47.46 8.33
CA GLU A 864 -4.41 -48.57 7.63
C GLU A 864 -5.20 -49.46 8.60
N LEU A 865 -4.69 -49.60 9.84
CA LEU A 865 -5.35 -50.30 10.94
C LEU A 865 -6.52 -49.50 11.57
N LEU A 866 -6.40 -48.18 11.70
CA LEU A 866 -7.45 -47.32 12.29
C LEU A 866 -8.68 -47.10 11.39
N GLN A 867 -8.58 -47.36 10.08
CA GLN A 867 -9.72 -47.23 9.16
C GLN A 867 -10.70 -48.41 9.23
N LYS A 868 -10.37 -49.46 9.99
CA LYS A 868 -11.21 -50.64 10.24
C LYS A 868 -11.59 -50.68 11.72
N ASP A 869 -12.67 -50.00 12.09
CA ASP A 869 -13.19 -50.01 13.48
C ASP A 869 -13.75 -51.40 13.83
N GLU A 870 -13.07 -52.17 14.69
CA GLU A 870 -13.69 -53.09 15.68
C GLU A 870 -12.83 -53.16 16.95
N GLY A 871 -13.45 -52.86 18.09
CA GLY A 871 -12.81 -52.65 19.38
C GLY A 871 -12.29 -53.93 20.06
N LEU A 872 -11.27 -53.69 20.91
CA LEU A 872 -10.68 -54.55 21.95
C LEU A 872 -10.11 -55.93 21.60
N CYS A 873 -10.64 -56.66 20.63
CA CYS A 873 -10.11 -57.97 20.20
C CYS A 873 -9.40 -57.89 18.84
N LEU A 874 -9.12 -56.67 18.35
CA LEU A 874 -8.47 -56.42 17.05
C LEU A 874 -9.19 -57.11 15.87
N GLY A 875 -10.52 -57.25 15.94
CA GLY A 875 -11.32 -57.98 14.94
C GLY A 875 -11.00 -59.48 14.84
N LYS A 876 -10.36 -60.07 15.85
CA LYS A 876 -9.91 -61.47 15.87
C LYS A 876 -10.62 -62.28 16.95
N ALA A 877 -10.82 -63.57 16.70
CA ALA A 877 -11.34 -64.48 17.71
C ALA A 877 -10.31 -64.71 18.82
N ALA A 878 -10.77 -65.09 20.01
CA ALA A 878 -9.94 -65.34 21.18
C ALA A 878 -8.78 -66.31 20.89
N SER A 879 -9.05 -67.35 20.11
CA SER A 879 -8.07 -68.36 19.71
C SER A 879 -7.01 -67.82 18.74
N GLU A 880 -7.41 -66.99 17.77
CA GLU A 880 -6.49 -66.29 16.86
C GLU A 880 -5.61 -65.31 17.62
N LEU A 881 -6.19 -64.59 18.58
CA LEU A 881 -5.47 -63.62 19.39
C LEU A 881 -4.45 -64.30 20.32
N ILE A 882 -4.81 -65.44 20.92
CA ILE A 882 -3.90 -66.22 21.78
C ILE A 882 -2.71 -66.76 21.00
N LEU A 883 -2.94 -67.30 19.80
CA LEU A 883 -1.89 -67.78 18.91
C LEU A 883 -0.98 -66.63 18.45
N LEU A 884 -1.57 -65.52 18.00
CA LEU A 884 -0.84 -64.38 17.44
C LEU A 884 0.00 -63.65 18.50
N LEU A 885 -0.46 -63.63 19.75
CA LEU A 885 0.27 -63.00 20.85
C LEU A 885 1.39 -63.88 21.42
N GLY A 886 1.32 -65.21 21.32
CA GLY A 886 2.38 -66.11 21.81
C GLY A 886 2.77 -65.78 23.26
N ASN A 887 4.05 -65.50 23.53
CA ASN A 887 4.55 -65.06 24.85
C ASN A 887 4.66 -63.52 25.00
N ARG A 888 4.15 -62.74 24.05
CA ARG A 888 4.30 -61.27 24.04
C ARG A 888 3.41 -60.61 25.08
N LYS A 889 3.90 -59.50 25.66
CA LYS A 889 3.16 -58.66 26.62
C LYS A 889 2.09 -57.86 25.86
N TYR A 890 0.85 -57.91 26.33
CA TYR A 890 -0.31 -57.22 25.76
C TYR A 890 -0.80 -56.14 26.74
N LEU A 891 -1.38 -55.02 26.27
CA LEU A 891 -1.88 -53.95 27.14
C LEU A 891 -3.38 -54.16 27.45
N VAL A 892 -3.75 -54.31 28.72
CA VAL A 892 -5.16 -54.36 29.17
C VAL A 892 -5.61 -53.07 29.83
N CYS A 893 -6.92 -52.91 29.87
CA CYS A 893 -7.59 -52.11 30.87
C CYS A 893 -7.49 -52.77 32.26
N PRO A 894 -7.03 -52.06 33.32
CA PRO A 894 -7.17 -52.55 34.68
C PRO A 894 -8.63 -52.88 34.99
N GLU A 895 -8.90 -53.96 35.74
CA GLU A 895 -10.27 -54.47 35.95
C GLU A 895 -11.23 -53.42 36.52
N ASN A 896 -10.71 -52.42 37.26
CA ASN A 896 -11.49 -51.37 37.90
C ASN A 896 -11.35 -49.99 37.23
N ALA A 897 -10.73 -49.90 36.04
CA ALA A 897 -10.55 -48.63 35.36
C ALA A 897 -11.80 -48.22 34.58
N GLU A 898 -12.26 -46.98 34.77
CA GLU A 898 -13.33 -46.40 33.95
C GLU A 898 -12.97 -46.48 32.46
N LYS A 899 -13.89 -47.02 31.66
CA LYS A 899 -13.74 -47.15 30.21
C LYS A 899 -14.35 -45.95 29.51
N ARG A 900 -13.71 -45.47 28.43
CA ARG A 900 -14.29 -44.49 27.51
C ARG A 900 -15.29 -45.20 26.59
N SER A 901 -16.18 -44.42 25.96
CA SER A 901 -17.21 -44.92 25.06
C SER A 901 -16.67 -45.61 23.79
N ASP A 902 -15.36 -45.50 23.51
CA ASP A 902 -14.66 -46.18 22.43
C ASP A 902 -13.93 -47.47 22.90
N GLY A 903 -14.18 -47.91 24.14
CA GLY A 903 -13.58 -49.09 24.75
C GLY A 903 -12.18 -48.86 25.33
N THR A 904 -11.55 -47.70 25.12
CA THR A 904 -10.22 -47.43 25.66
C THR A 904 -10.28 -47.02 27.14
N CYS A 905 -9.24 -47.33 27.92
CA CYS A 905 -9.21 -46.97 29.33
C CYS A 905 -8.95 -45.49 29.57
N LYS A 906 -9.75 -44.86 30.44
CA LYS A 906 -9.69 -43.42 30.71
C LYS A 906 -8.36 -43.00 31.34
N LYS A 907 -7.72 -43.87 32.13
CA LYS A 907 -6.38 -43.72 32.72
C LYS A 907 -5.23 -44.33 31.87
N GLY A 908 -5.50 -44.72 30.62
CA GLY A 908 -4.54 -45.42 29.76
C GLY A 908 -4.60 -46.93 29.92
N MET A 909 -4.13 -47.67 28.90
CA MET A 909 -3.96 -49.12 28.97
C MET A 909 -2.61 -49.43 29.61
N VAL A 910 -2.58 -50.39 30.53
CA VAL A 910 -1.33 -50.86 31.16
C VAL A 910 -0.95 -52.20 30.56
N PRO A 911 0.35 -52.55 30.47
CA PRO A 911 0.74 -53.92 30.17
C PRO A 911 0.01 -54.85 31.13
N TYR A 912 -0.60 -55.91 30.61
CA TYR A 912 -1.09 -57.03 31.40
C TYR A 912 0.10 -57.52 32.20
N GLY A 913 0.10 -57.12 33.47
CA GLY A 913 1.22 -57.33 34.37
C GLY A 913 1.39 -58.83 34.52
N HIS A 914 2.48 -59.36 33.98
CA HIS A 914 3.04 -60.56 34.57
C HIS A 914 3.37 -60.18 36.01
N PHE A 915 2.61 -60.71 36.97
CA PHE A 915 2.98 -60.55 38.37
C PHE A 915 4.37 -61.17 38.50
N SER A 916 5.37 -60.36 38.90
CA SER A 916 6.79 -60.75 38.94
C SER A 916 7.05 -61.96 39.84
N ASN A 917 6.13 -62.22 40.76
CA ASN A 917 6.06 -63.29 41.74
C ASN A 917 5.26 -64.52 41.25
N ARG A 918 5.00 -64.68 39.95
CA ARG A 918 4.33 -65.87 39.38
C ARG A 918 5.07 -66.40 38.16
N SER A 919 5.03 -67.73 37.98
CA SER A 919 5.64 -68.38 36.82
C SER A 919 5.08 -67.84 35.51
N LEU A 920 5.91 -67.81 34.46
CA LEU A 920 5.47 -67.40 33.12
C LEU A 920 4.26 -68.22 32.66
N LYS A 921 4.25 -69.52 32.97
CA LYS A 921 3.18 -70.46 32.65
C LYS A 921 1.84 -70.06 33.28
N ASP A 922 1.83 -69.64 34.55
CA ASP A 922 0.61 -69.23 35.25
C ASP A 922 0.08 -67.88 34.75
N ASN A 923 0.98 -66.96 34.44
CA ASN A 923 0.62 -65.67 33.84
C ASN A 923 0.01 -65.86 32.45
N LEU A 924 0.58 -66.74 31.61
CA LEU A 924 0.04 -67.06 30.29
C LEU A 924 -1.32 -67.77 30.40
N LYS A 925 -1.50 -68.68 31.36
CA LYS A 925 -2.78 -69.36 31.60
C LYS A 925 -3.89 -68.38 31.98
N ARG A 926 -3.60 -67.40 32.86
CA ARG A 926 -4.56 -66.35 33.23
C ARG A 926 -4.86 -65.39 32.08
N ARG A 927 -3.85 -64.94 31.34
CA ARG A 927 -4.03 -64.10 30.15
C ARG A 927 -4.92 -64.80 29.12
N ASN A 928 -4.62 -66.06 28.80
CA ASN A 928 -5.41 -66.83 27.83
C ASN A 928 -6.84 -67.07 28.34
N LYS A 929 -7.02 -67.33 29.64
CA LYS A 929 -8.35 -67.43 30.26
C LYS A 929 -9.15 -66.12 30.15
N TRP A 930 -8.49 -64.96 30.32
CA TRP A 930 -9.10 -63.65 30.13
C TRP A 930 -9.49 -63.40 28.67
N ILE A 931 -8.61 -63.70 27.71
CA ILE A 931 -8.89 -63.55 26.27
C ILE A 931 -10.05 -64.47 25.85
N MET A 932 -10.06 -65.73 26.29
CA MET A 932 -11.14 -66.68 26.00
C MET A 932 -12.49 -66.28 26.62
N LYS A 933 -12.47 -65.48 27.69
CA LYS A 933 -13.68 -64.97 28.35
C LYS A 933 -14.24 -63.74 27.62
N ASN A 934 -13.39 -62.90 27.05
CA ASN A 934 -13.77 -61.56 26.57
C ASN A 934 -13.73 -61.38 25.04
N CYS A 935 -13.17 -62.33 24.27
CA CYS A 935 -13.14 -62.28 22.80
C CYS A 935 -14.00 -63.36 22.15
N PRO A 936 -14.49 -63.15 20.90
CA PRO A 936 -15.35 -64.11 20.20
C PRO A 936 -14.67 -65.47 20.06
N LYS A 937 -15.37 -66.59 20.30
CA LYS A 937 -14.78 -67.93 20.15
C LYS A 937 -14.99 -68.43 18.72
N LEU A 938 -13.93 -68.98 18.13
CA LEU A 938 -13.97 -69.62 16.81
C LEU A 938 -14.37 -71.09 17.00
N GLY A 939 -15.31 -71.61 16.20
CA GLY A 939 -15.75 -73.01 16.27
C GLY A 939 -14.57 -73.97 16.06
N SER A 940 -14.56 -75.10 16.79
CA SER A 940 -13.44 -76.05 16.89
C SER A 940 -12.88 -76.49 15.52
N GLN A 941 -13.76 -76.66 14.53
CA GLN A 941 -13.39 -77.07 13.16
C GLN A 941 -12.51 -76.04 12.43
N LYS A 942 -12.87 -74.75 12.48
CA LYS A 942 -12.07 -73.67 11.86
C LYS A 942 -10.77 -73.37 12.61
N PHE A 943 -10.71 -73.62 13.92
CA PHE A 943 -9.47 -73.48 14.69
C PHE A 943 -8.42 -74.52 14.28
N THR A 944 -8.86 -75.76 14.07
CA THR A 944 -8.00 -76.87 13.62
C THR A 944 -7.47 -76.63 12.19
N GLU A 945 -8.31 -76.17 11.26
CA GLU A 945 -7.88 -75.80 9.90
C GLU A 945 -6.81 -74.68 9.89
N MET A 946 -6.89 -73.76 10.84
CA MET A 946 -5.97 -72.62 10.92
C MET A 946 -4.60 -73.01 11.50
N ILE A 947 -4.56 -73.95 12.45
CA ILE A 947 -3.31 -74.54 12.95
C ILE A 947 -2.61 -75.33 11.82
N ILE A 948 -3.38 -76.13 11.07
CA ILE A 948 -2.86 -76.93 9.94
C ILE A 948 -2.23 -76.04 8.85
N LYS A 949 -2.77 -74.83 8.61
CA LYS A 949 -2.24 -73.89 7.60
C LYS A 949 -1.03 -73.08 8.06
N SER A 950 -0.77 -72.93 9.37
CA SER A 950 0.21 -71.96 9.89
C SER A 950 1.57 -72.55 10.28
N GLU A 951 1.71 -73.87 10.39
CA GLU A 951 2.98 -74.50 10.77
C GLU A 951 3.51 -75.45 9.68
N ASN A 952 4.44 -74.93 8.85
CA ASN A 952 5.29 -75.77 8.01
C ASN A 952 6.75 -75.56 8.42
N ILE A 953 7.35 -76.60 9.00
CA ILE A 953 8.40 -76.45 10.01
C ILE A 953 9.83 -76.41 9.42
N CYS A 954 10.09 -76.99 8.25
CA CYS A 954 11.46 -77.04 7.69
C CYS A 954 11.80 -75.90 6.71
N ARG A 955 11.06 -74.78 6.75
CA ARG A 955 11.27 -73.63 5.85
C ARG A 955 12.39 -72.72 6.39
N GLY A 956 13.63 -73.01 6.01
CA GLY A 956 14.80 -72.15 6.25
C GLY A 956 15.32 -72.12 7.69
N LYS A 957 14.94 -73.10 8.52
CA LYS A 957 15.46 -73.28 9.87
C LYS A 957 16.20 -74.60 9.97
N THR A 958 17.29 -74.62 10.73
CA THR A 958 18.05 -75.85 10.94
C THR A 958 17.24 -76.81 11.82
N ALA A 959 17.47 -78.10 11.68
CA ALA A 959 16.83 -79.12 12.51
C ALA A 959 16.98 -78.84 14.02
N LEU A 960 18.11 -78.26 14.44
CA LEU A 960 18.33 -77.85 15.83
C LEU A 960 17.42 -76.70 16.28
N GLN A 961 17.26 -75.65 15.46
CA GLN A 961 16.35 -74.54 15.77
C GLN A 961 14.89 -75.00 15.87
N ILE A 962 14.54 -76.01 15.09
CA ILE A 962 13.21 -76.63 15.09
C ILE A 962 13.00 -77.43 16.37
N ILE A 963 13.97 -78.24 16.77
CA ILE A 963 13.92 -79.04 18.00
C ILE A 963 13.76 -78.13 19.23
N ASP A 964 14.53 -77.04 19.30
CA ASP A 964 14.42 -76.06 20.38
C ASP A 964 13.05 -75.37 20.41
N MET A 965 12.50 -75.03 19.24
CA MET A 965 11.20 -74.37 19.16
C MET A 965 10.04 -75.27 19.59
N ILE A 966 10.10 -76.56 19.22
CA ILE A 966 8.99 -77.49 19.46
C ILE A 966 9.00 -77.99 20.91
N GLY A 967 10.15 -78.06 21.57
CA GLY A 967 10.24 -78.56 22.95
C GLY A 967 9.66 -79.97 23.04
N ASP A 968 8.77 -80.27 23.99
CA ASP A 968 8.19 -81.61 24.19
C ASP A 968 6.82 -81.83 23.48
N ALA A 969 6.40 -80.91 22.60
CA ALA A 969 5.09 -80.98 21.98
C ALA A 969 4.97 -82.07 20.87
N PRO A 970 3.79 -82.67 20.66
CA PRO A 970 3.49 -83.49 19.49
C PRO A 970 3.50 -82.64 18.23
N PHE A 971 3.96 -83.22 17.11
CA PHE A 971 4.13 -82.51 15.84
C PHE A 971 3.78 -83.43 14.67
N TYR A 972 3.58 -82.85 13.49
CA TYR A 972 3.12 -83.55 12.29
C TYR A 972 4.25 -83.65 11.25
N VAL A 973 4.31 -84.80 10.59
CA VAL A 973 5.35 -85.22 9.66
C VAL A 973 4.72 -85.74 8.37
N CYS A 974 5.49 -85.78 7.30
CA CYS A 974 5.02 -86.40 6.08
C CYS A 974 5.18 -87.92 6.17
N ALA A 975 4.18 -88.65 5.67
CA ALA A 975 4.30 -90.10 5.52
C ALA A 975 5.59 -90.43 4.77
N SER A 976 6.36 -91.41 5.24
CA SER A 976 7.73 -91.70 4.79
C SER A 976 7.84 -91.94 3.28
N ASN A 977 6.74 -92.32 2.63
CA ASN A 977 6.69 -92.71 1.23
C ASN A 977 5.98 -91.66 0.34
N SER A 978 5.61 -90.49 0.90
CA SER A 978 4.98 -89.42 0.11
C SER A 978 6.04 -88.65 -0.69
N PRO A 979 5.86 -88.47 -2.02
CA PRO A 979 6.71 -87.60 -2.80
C PRO A 979 6.67 -86.17 -2.24
N ARG A 980 7.84 -85.51 -2.21
CA ARG A 980 8.00 -84.15 -1.72
C ARG A 980 8.36 -83.22 -2.87
N LEU A 981 7.79 -82.03 -2.87
CA LEU A 981 8.15 -80.97 -3.82
C LEU A 981 9.56 -80.43 -3.50
N LYS A 982 10.25 -79.83 -4.49
CA LYS A 982 11.63 -79.30 -4.38
C LYS A 982 11.87 -78.32 -3.21
N ASN A 983 10.81 -77.75 -2.65
CA ASN A 983 10.80 -76.81 -1.52
C ASN A 983 10.32 -77.45 -0.20
N GLY A 984 10.27 -78.79 -0.12
CA GLY A 984 10.04 -79.56 1.10
C GLY A 984 8.58 -79.84 1.46
N PHE A 985 7.61 -79.44 0.63
CA PHE A 985 6.19 -79.68 0.86
C PHE A 985 5.78 -81.11 0.49
N CYS A 986 4.87 -81.69 1.26
CA CYS A 986 4.43 -83.07 1.08
C CYS A 986 3.12 -83.12 0.32
N VAL A 987 3.14 -83.82 -0.82
CA VAL A 987 2.06 -83.76 -1.79
C VAL A 987 0.78 -84.40 -1.25
N SER A 988 0.89 -85.42 -0.39
CA SER A 988 -0.28 -86.10 0.19
C SER A 988 -0.70 -85.61 1.59
N GLY A 989 -0.11 -84.51 2.10
CA GLY A 989 -0.41 -83.95 3.42
C GLY A 989 0.45 -84.50 4.57
N MET A 990 0.27 -83.93 5.76
CA MET A 990 1.05 -84.25 6.98
C MET A 990 0.21 -85.09 7.95
N MET A 991 0.82 -86.09 8.57
CA MET A 991 0.27 -86.96 9.62
C MET A 991 1.00 -86.76 10.95
N PRO A 992 0.37 -86.95 12.11
CA PRO A 992 1.06 -86.79 13.40
C PRO A 992 2.23 -87.78 13.51
N TYR A 993 3.38 -87.34 14.03
CA TYR A 993 4.49 -88.25 14.33
C TYR A 993 4.01 -89.24 15.38
N PRO A 994 4.09 -90.55 15.12
CA PRO A 994 3.48 -91.56 15.99
C PRO A 994 4.16 -91.53 17.35
N TRP A 995 3.44 -91.04 18.34
CA TRP A 995 3.88 -91.04 19.73
C TRP A 995 3.54 -92.40 20.31
N PHE A 996 4.56 -93.25 20.50
CA PHE A 996 4.32 -94.59 21.02
C PHE A 996 4.05 -94.50 22.52
N SER A 997 2.79 -94.69 22.92
CA SER A 997 2.31 -94.57 24.30
C SER A 997 3.08 -95.43 25.30
N ASN A 998 3.67 -96.54 24.83
CA ASN A 998 4.32 -97.53 25.68
C ASN A 998 5.84 -97.28 25.81
N ARG A 999 6.36 -96.15 25.32
CA ARG A 999 7.78 -95.76 25.49
C ARG A 999 7.92 -94.60 26.48
N PRO A 1000 8.97 -94.60 27.33
CA PRO A 1000 9.27 -93.46 28.19
C PRO A 1000 9.42 -92.17 27.38
N LEU A 1001 8.92 -91.05 27.91
CA LEU A 1001 8.85 -89.76 27.23
C LEU A 1001 10.20 -89.33 26.61
N ILE A 1002 11.29 -89.54 27.34
CA ILE A 1002 12.66 -89.24 26.88
C ILE A 1002 13.05 -90.06 25.64
N LYS A 1003 12.62 -91.33 25.54
CA LYS A 1003 12.89 -92.17 24.36
C LYS A 1003 12.04 -91.73 23.16
N ASN A 1004 10.81 -91.29 23.37
CA ASN A 1004 9.97 -90.71 22.31
C ASN A 1004 10.52 -89.37 21.80
N ILE A 1005 10.96 -88.50 22.72
CA ILE A 1005 11.63 -87.22 22.38
C ILE A 1005 12.92 -87.48 21.61
N LYS A 1006 13.74 -88.46 22.02
CA LYS A 1006 14.99 -88.79 21.33
C LYS A 1006 14.75 -89.38 19.93
N ALA A 1007 13.77 -90.27 19.78
CA ALA A 1007 13.37 -90.83 18.48
C ALA A 1007 12.81 -89.77 17.53
N ARG A 1008 11.96 -88.87 18.05
CA ARG A 1008 11.46 -87.69 17.33
C ARG A 1008 12.60 -86.79 16.88
N ASN A 1009 13.46 -86.37 17.79
CA ASN A 1009 14.54 -85.43 17.49
C ASN A 1009 15.52 -86.06 16.48
N GLY A 1010 15.77 -87.38 16.60
CA GLY A 1010 16.48 -88.17 15.61
C GLY A 1010 15.82 -88.11 14.24
N TRP A 1011 14.50 -88.32 14.16
CA TRP A 1011 13.75 -88.21 12.90
C TRP A 1011 13.81 -86.79 12.29
N ILE A 1012 13.71 -85.74 13.09
CA ILE A 1012 13.81 -84.34 12.63
C ILE A 1012 15.21 -84.06 12.07
N LEU A 1013 16.27 -84.49 12.76
CA LEU A 1013 17.66 -84.35 12.30
C LEU A 1013 17.91 -85.12 11.00
N GLN A 1014 17.32 -86.29 10.84
CA GLN A 1014 17.48 -87.14 9.66
C GLN A 1014 16.68 -86.62 8.45
N THR A 1015 15.48 -86.08 8.70
CA THR A 1015 14.49 -85.79 7.65
C THR A 1015 14.53 -84.35 7.17
N CYS A 1016 15.02 -83.42 7.99
CA CYS A 1016 15.32 -82.04 7.60
C CYS A 1016 16.84 -81.82 7.49
N GLY A 1017 17.61 -82.90 7.32
CA GLY A 1017 19.05 -82.92 7.15
C GLY A 1017 19.48 -82.61 5.71
N GLY A 1018 20.28 -81.55 5.55
CA GLY A 1018 20.84 -81.16 4.26
C GLY A 1018 21.75 -79.92 4.34
N ARG A 1019 22.87 -80.08 5.06
CA ARG A 1019 24.12 -79.27 5.11
C ARG A 1019 24.04 -77.76 5.49
N ILE A 1020 24.92 -77.42 6.43
CA ILE A 1020 25.31 -76.07 6.91
C ILE A 1020 26.55 -75.68 6.05
N PRO A 1021 26.71 -74.46 5.49
CA PRO A 1021 26.44 -73.14 6.08
C PRO A 1021 25.19 -72.41 5.58
#